data_AF-A0A1A0H8L7-F1
#
_entry.id   AF-A0A1A0H8L7-F1
#
_cell.length_a   1.000
_cell.length_b   1.000
_cell.length_c   1.000
_cell.angle_alpha   90.00
_cell.angle_beta   90.00
_cell.angle_gamma   90.00
#
_symmetry.space_group_name_H-M   'P 1'
#
loop_
_entity.id
_entity.type
_entity.pdbx_description
1 polymer ?
#
loop_
_entity_poly.entity_id
_entity_poly.type
_entity_poly.pdbx_seq_one_letter_code
_entity_poly.pdbx_strand_id
1 'polypeptide(L)'
;MAQLAQLPPKFEGEVPVFSHTNLHRGIHVPQYNLSLHDYESEPPRRVPARVLQPLAQLQQACDMGSAAAAVALADIYTFGNYSVPPDYPRALALYRRGVQTRADGHAYFMMAHFYQTGMFGELAPDRQRARVYYEFAARNGHAGAVLVLAYQHLNGVGCQASCDTAQFYYSSLARQAVQQAHEQWWLVPEDRVAYNVHIADFHGGLYGARISESESSVLSDIDSFVRLRASLKDQSLDALESRLLDVYFDALLHHSAGFFSPQNATQVHHEMLECVDLGRAEHAAGRLENPLALDRQIWRKCQNLLGHMYLAGQGVPRDLAQAHRWLSLALALQPDKENLLDMALLRRLDPTTHGLLSPLCVRYLQDAATNGSSHGVFLYAQNLVAPRSPLETTYVDLTYDLLRTATRRGHPQAMFYFADAVELGFAESKGELFTCPELVLFYKSFVEHAEPVLLPHLSYAFQELAHGNYKNALLGYLIAAEQGLLNSQLSAAYLLYQTEPLFAWKRKTYNATRVQAALRYLDLASSQDHVDSTILLGDLYANGLPGGALAPDHEKAFAYYTAAALYASAHACYKLGYMYEYGLGVPNSSPDYYMAKRYYDLSIKYYQDLDTMLLTLESKPSTSAIKWALLRLRLKFLLSDSEKRDDAESTGWLDTLKNLARSKDIGDLDEKAAARAQAHAEGEAYEQQDDYQIFDYIVLIFTLAFFLYVGFQNLRRQFRRVGQRVNAGHADGANAPRFQVEFFFAI
;
A
#
# COMPACT_ATOMS: atom_id res chain seq x y z
N MET A 1 29.37 23.07 11.61
CA MET A 1 28.99 22.18 10.49
C MET A 1 30.07 21.14 10.18
N ALA A 2 31.30 21.51 9.81
CA ALA A 2 32.34 20.51 9.51
C ALA A 2 32.60 19.49 10.64
N GLN A 3 32.64 19.95 11.90
CA GLN A 3 32.76 19.06 13.06
C GLN A 3 31.57 18.11 13.24
N LEU A 4 30.36 18.55 12.87
CA LEU A 4 29.16 17.71 12.92
C LEU A 4 29.13 16.70 11.78
N ALA A 5 29.65 17.06 10.61
CA ALA A 5 29.74 16.16 9.45
C ALA A 5 30.78 15.03 9.64
N GLN A 6 31.74 15.21 10.54
CA GLN A 6 32.70 14.17 10.92
C GLN A 6 32.15 13.17 11.94
N LEU A 7 30.97 13.45 12.54
CA LEU A 7 30.34 12.51 13.44
C LEU A 7 29.79 11.32 12.66
N PRO A 8 29.81 10.12 13.26
CA PRO A 8 29.18 8.96 12.65
C PRO A 8 27.71 9.26 12.35
N PRO A 9 27.14 8.72 11.24
CA PRO A 9 25.71 8.76 11.01
C PRO A 9 24.94 8.30 12.26
N LYS A 10 23.75 8.87 12.45
CA LYS A 10 22.94 8.76 13.67
C LYS A 10 22.77 7.31 14.17
N PHE A 11 22.72 6.36 13.25
CA PHE A 11 22.46 4.94 13.51
C PHE A 11 23.70 4.03 13.37
N GLU A 12 24.91 4.60 13.24
CA GLU A 12 26.11 3.78 13.05
C GLU A 12 26.37 2.87 14.28
N GLY A 13 26.32 1.56 14.06
CA GLY A 13 26.50 0.56 15.12
C GLY A 13 25.26 0.27 15.96
N GLU A 14 24.13 0.92 15.70
CA GLU A 14 22.85 0.58 16.31
C GLU A 14 22.17 -0.56 15.54
N VAL A 15 21.59 -1.51 16.28
CA VAL A 15 20.79 -2.59 15.68
C VAL A 15 19.37 -2.07 15.52
N PRO A 16 18.78 -2.12 14.32
CA PRO A 16 17.42 -1.65 14.13
C PRO A 16 16.44 -2.51 14.92
N VAL A 17 15.41 -1.87 15.49
CA VAL A 17 14.32 -2.53 16.21
C VAL A 17 13.55 -3.43 15.25
N PHE A 18 13.35 -2.99 14.01
CA PHE A 18 12.70 -3.76 12.96
C PHE A 18 13.71 -4.24 11.93
N SER A 19 13.67 -5.53 11.63
CA SER A 19 14.48 -6.18 10.61
C SER A 19 13.65 -7.26 9.92
N HIS A 20 14.14 -7.77 8.79
CA HIS A 20 13.47 -8.85 8.05
C HIS A 20 13.07 -10.05 8.93
N THR A 21 13.83 -10.34 9.98
CA THR A 21 13.56 -11.49 10.84
C THR A 21 12.41 -11.28 11.83
N ASN A 22 12.04 -10.04 12.17
CA ASN A 22 10.99 -9.78 13.16
C ASN A 22 9.77 -9.03 12.57
N LEU A 23 9.85 -8.61 11.31
CA LEU A 23 8.79 -7.91 10.60
C LEU A 23 7.50 -8.72 10.46
N HIS A 24 7.59 -10.05 10.43
CA HIS A 24 6.43 -10.96 10.43
C HIS A 24 5.53 -10.80 11.68
N ARG A 25 6.04 -10.19 12.74
CA ARG A 25 5.27 -9.86 13.96
C ARG A 25 4.59 -8.49 13.85
N GLY A 26 4.86 -7.79 12.75
CA GLY A 26 4.40 -6.44 12.46
C GLY A 26 5.09 -5.35 13.26
N ILE A 27 4.92 -4.11 12.80
CA ILE A 27 5.46 -2.90 13.43
C ILE A 27 4.64 -2.51 14.67
N HIS A 28 5.04 -3.00 15.83
CA HIS A 28 4.43 -2.60 17.09
C HIS A 28 4.87 -1.18 17.49
N VAL A 29 3.92 -0.24 17.54
CA VAL A 29 4.18 1.12 18.03
C VAL A 29 3.73 1.22 19.49
N PRO A 30 4.54 1.76 20.42
CA PRO A 30 4.16 1.89 21.83
C PRO A 30 3.05 2.93 22.05
N GLN A 31 2.60 3.05 23.31
CA GLN A 31 1.69 4.11 23.72
C GLN A 31 2.38 5.49 23.63
N TYR A 32 1.68 6.49 23.11
CA TYR A 32 2.16 7.87 23.13
C TYR A 32 1.90 8.49 24.51
N ASN A 33 2.93 9.09 25.12
CA ASN A 33 2.82 9.73 26.43
C ASN A 33 2.87 11.26 26.29
N LEU A 34 1.80 11.93 26.74
CA LEU A 34 1.67 13.38 26.66
C LEU A 34 2.68 14.13 27.53
N SER A 35 3.07 13.59 28.69
CA SER A 35 4.01 14.27 29.58
C SER A 35 5.44 14.24 29.06
N LEU A 36 5.79 13.19 28.32
CA LEU A 36 7.10 13.04 27.68
C LEU A 36 7.15 13.71 26.31
N HIS A 37 5.99 14.04 25.72
CA HIS A 37 5.87 14.41 24.31
C HIS A 37 6.59 13.43 23.38
N ASP A 38 6.55 12.14 23.72
CA ASP A 38 7.19 11.05 22.98
C ASP A 38 6.47 9.73 23.26
N TYR A 39 6.78 8.72 22.47
CA TYR A 39 6.32 7.36 22.71
C TYR A 39 7.06 6.74 23.89
N GLU A 40 6.37 5.90 24.66
CA GLU A 40 6.97 5.14 25.75
C GLU A 40 8.15 4.31 25.21
N SER A 41 9.35 4.63 25.68
CA SER A 41 10.60 3.96 25.30
C SER A 41 11.46 3.73 26.53
N GLU A 42 12.23 2.64 26.52
CA GLU A 42 13.24 2.33 27.53
C GLU A 42 14.63 2.36 26.88
N PRO A 43 15.63 3.14 27.38
CA PRO A 43 15.64 4.24 28.36
C PRO A 43 15.50 5.65 27.72
N PRO A 44 15.31 6.73 28.52
CA PRO A 44 15.26 8.10 28.02
C PRO A 44 16.57 8.52 27.33
N ARG A 45 16.43 9.10 26.13
CA ARG A 45 17.56 9.49 25.26
C ARG A 45 18.37 10.62 25.88
N ARG A 46 19.69 10.41 26.00
CA ARG A 46 20.63 11.45 26.44
C ARG A 46 21.43 11.95 25.25
N VAL A 47 21.60 13.27 25.17
CA VAL A 47 22.43 13.89 24.14
C VAL A 47 23.88 13.39 24.27
N PRO A 48 24.50 12.86 23.21
CA PRO A 48 25.88 12.42 23.28
C PRO A 48 26.83 13.58 23.62
N ALA A 49 27.79 13.36 24.52
CA ALA A 49 28.73 14.40 24.96
C ALA A 49 29.52 15.04 23.80
N ARG A 50 29.79 14.28 22.74
CA ARG A 50 30.49 14.72 21.53
C ARG A 50 29.76 15.82 20.75
N VAL A 51 28.43 15.91 20.91
CA VAL A 51 27.56 16.83 20.17
C VAL A 51 27.40 18.17 20.91
N LEU A 52 27.65 18.20 22.23
CA LEU A 52 27.41 19.38 23.08
C LEU A 52 28.25 20.59 22.67
N GLN A 53 29.55 20.42 22.42
CA GLN A 53 30.43 21.52 22.04
C GLN A 53 30.07 22.11 20.65
N PRO A 54 29.89 21.30 19.59
CA PRO A 54 29.40 21.81 18.30
C PRO A 54 28.04 22.53 18.40
N LEU A 55 27.11 22.05 19.23
CA LEU A 55 25.83 22.73 19.45
C LEU A 55 25.99 24.09 20.13
N ALA A 56 26.87 24.19 21.13
CA ALA A 56 27.14 25.45 21.80
C ALA A 56 27.74 26.49 20.82
N GLN A 57 28.64 26.06 19.94
CA GLN A 57 29.19 26.91 18.89
C GLN A 57 28.14 27.35 17.87
N LEU A 58 27.24 26.45 17.47
CA LEU A 58 26.11 26.82 16.61
C LEU A 58 25.20 27.84 17.27
N GLN A 59 24.87 27.64 18.56
CA GLN A 59 24.07 28.59 19.32
C GLN A 59 24.76 29.97 19.38
N GLN A 60 26.06 30.02 19.63
CA GLN A 60 26.83 31.25 19.63
C GLN A 60 26.80 31.95 18.26
N ALA A 61 26.91 31.18 17.16
CA ALA A 61 26.80 31.72 15.80
C ALA A 61 25.38 32.24 15.48
N CYS A 62 24.34 31.58 16.00
CA CYS A 62 22.97 32.09 15.94
C CYS A 62 22.87 33.43 16.69
N ASP A 63 23.51 33.52 17.86
CA ASP A 63 23.52 34.72 18.70
C ASP A 63 24.24 35.90 18.03
N MET A 64 25.25 35.63 17.20
CA MET A 64 25.90 36.61 16.32
C MET A 64 25.05 37.00 15.09
N GLY A 65 23.86 36.43 14.91
CA GLY A 65 22.95 36.77 13.81
C GLY A 65 23.16 35.97 12.52
N SER A 66 23.80 34.80 12.57
CA SER A 66 23.92 33.95 11.38
C SER A 66 22.61 33.22 11.07
N ALA A 67 21.98 33.57 9.94
CA ALA A 67 20.76 32.92 9.47
C ALA A 67 20.94 31.42 9.22
N ALA A 68 22.03 31.03 8.55
CA ALA A 68 22.32 29.63 8.24
C ALA A 68 22.57 28.79 9.50
N ALA A 69 23.21 29.37 10.52
CA ALA A 69 23.37 28.69 11.81
C ALA A 69 22.02 28.48 12.51
N ALA A 70 21.13 29.47 12.44
CA ALA A 70 19.79 29.38 13.04
C ALA A 70 18.94 28.29 12.36
N VAL A 71 18.96 28.20 11.03
CA VAL A 71 18.26 27.15 10.27
C VAL A 71 18.85 25.78 10.58
N ALA A 72 20.19 25.63 10.53
CA ALA A 72 20.83 24.34 10.83
C ALA A 72 20.56 23.87 12.28
N LEU A 73 20.56 24.79 13.25
CA LEU A 73 20.23 24.46 14.63
C LEU A 73 18.74 24.10 14.78
N ALA A 74 17.85 24.78 14.05
CA ALA A 74 16.43 24.44 13.99
C ALA A 74 16.20 23.05 13.39
N ASP A 75 16.92 22.68 12.32
CA ASP A 75 16.85 21.35 11.71
C ASP A 75 17.26 20.26 12.70
N ILE A 76 18.32 20.49 13.48
CA ILE A 76 18.76 19.53 14.52
C ILE A 76 17.65 19.31 15.55
N TYR A 77 16.99 20.37 16.02
CA TYR A 77 15.86 20.25 16.95
C TYR A 77 14.57 19.74 16.30
N THR A 78 14.45 19.77 14.97
CA THR A 78 13.26 19.30 14.26
C THR A 78 13.35 17.81 13.99
N PHE A 79 14.45 17.35 13.40
CA PHE A 79 14.66 15.96 12.99
C PHE A 79 15.37 15.12 14.07
N GLY A 80 15.88 15.77 15.12
CA GLY A 80 16.65 15.08 16.16
C GLY A 80 17.92 14.45 15.60
N ASN A 81 18.61 15.16 14.70
CA ASN A 81 19.87 14.73 14.13
C ASN A 81 20.93 14.60 15.23
N TYR A 82 21.90 13.69 15.06
CA TYR A 82 22.96 13.43 16.05
C TYR A 82 22.43 12.98 17.44
N SER A 83 21.28 12.30 17.45
CA SER A 83 20.61 11.80 18.66
C SER A 83 20.23 12.91 19.66
N VAL A 84 20.01 14.13 19.16
CA VAL A 84 19.42 15.23 19.92
C VAL A 84 17.90 15.02 20.00
N PRO A 85 17.26 15.17 21.17
CA PRO A 85 15.81 15.04 21.26
C PRO A 85 15.11 16.21 20.53
N PRO A 86 14.02 15.95 19.81
CA PRO A 86 13.30 16.99 19.08
C PRO A 86 12.56 17.96 20.03
N ASP A 87 12.62 19.24 19.71
CA ASP A 87 11.98 20.35 20.44
C ASP A 87 11.39 21.33 19.41
N TYR A 88 10.10 21.16 19.09
CA TYR A 88 9.44 21.93 18.05
C TYR A 88 9.23 23.42 18.39
N PRO A 89 8.84 23.80 19.63
CA PRO A 89 8.76 25.21 20.01
C PRO A 89 10.09 25.94 19.84
N ARG A 90 11.20 25.33 20.28
CA ARG A 90 12.54 25.91 20.11
C ARG A 90 12.95 25.98 18.65
N ALA A 91 12.70 24.93 17.88
CA ALA A 91 12.96 24.92 16.44
C ALA A 91 12.19 26.05 15.72
N LEU A 92 10.90 26.25 16.05
CA LEU A 92 10.08 27.31 15.45
C LEU A 92 10.64 28.71 15.71
N ALA A 93 11.10 28.96 16.94
CA ALA A 93 11.72 30.24 17.29
C ALA A 93 13.01 30.49 16.49
N LEU A 94 13.82 29.44 16.29
CA LEU A 94 15.05 29.50 15.50
C LEU A 94 14.79 29.72 14.01
N TYR A 95 13.82 29.02 13.41
CA TYR A 95 13.44 29.28 12.01
C TYR A 95 12.96 30.72 11.81
N ARG A 96 12.10 31.23 12.71
CA ARG A 96 11.66 32.64 12.67
C ARG A 96 12.83 33.61 12.71
N ARG A 97 13.82 33.37 13.59
CA ARG A 97 15.04 34.18 13.70
C ARG A 97 15.89 34.11 12.43
N GLY A 98 16.03 32.92 11.84
CA GLY A 98 16.75 32.73 10.57
C GLY A 98 16.12 33.54 9.44
N VAL A 99 14.80 33.41 9.27
CA VAL A 99 14.02 34.10 8.24
C VAL A 99 14.03 35.63 8.39
N GLN A 100 14.02 36.15 9.63
CA GLN A 100 14.14 37.60 9.89
C GLN A 100 15.47 38.18 9.39
N THR A 101 16.51 37.35 9.33
CA THR A 101 17.84 37.76 8.88
C THR A 101 17.99 37.58 7.37
N ARG A 102 17.52 36.44 6.83
CA ARG A 102 17.59 36.10 5.40
C ARG A 102 16.43 35.20 5.03
N ALA A 103 15.75 35.51 3.92
CA ALA A 103 14.74 34.64 3.33
C ALA A 103 15.34 33.28 2.94
N ASP A 104 14.69 32.21 3.36
CA ASP A 104 15.10 30.83 3.11
C ASP A 104 13.86 29.98 2.85
N GLY A 105 13.81 29.33 1.68
CA GLY A 105 12.66 28.52 1.26
C GLY A 105 12.42 27.31 2.16
N HIS A 106 13.48 26.67 2.65
CA HIS A 106 13.39 25.52 3.56
C HIS A 106 12.85 25.95 4.94
N ALA A 107 13.36 27.05 5.49
CA ALA A 107 12.88 27.56 6.77
C ALA A 107 11.39 27.96 6.71
N TYR A 108 10.96 28.61 5.61
CA TYR A 108 9.54 28.89 5.39
C TYR A 108 8.70 27.62 5.28
N PHE A 109 9.19 26.59 4.58
CA PHE A 109 8.51 25.31 4.43
C PHE A 109 8.31 24.62 5.78
N MET A 110 9.36 24.54 6.61
CA MET A 110 9.27 23.93 7.94
C MET A 110 8.34 24.72 8.87
N MET A 111 8.40 26.05 8.83
CA MET A 111 7.45 26.89 9.56
C MET A 111 6.01 26.65 9.12
N ALA A 112 5.75 26.58 7.81
CA ALA A 112 4.43 26.26 7.26
C ALA A 112 3.92 24.93 7.82
N HIS A 113 4.77 23.90 7.79
CA HIS A 113 4.44 22.58 8.29
C HIS A 113 4.10 22.58 9.80
N PHE A 114 4.85 23.33 10.61
CA PHE A 114 4.59 23.48 12.04
C PHE A 114 3.21 24.08 12.33
N TYR A 115 2.83 25.13 11.61
CA TYR A 115 1.50 25.73 11.75
C TYR A 115 0.39 24.87 11.15
N GLN A 116 0.68 24.11 10.09
CA GLN A 116 -0.30 23.26 9.42
C GLN A 116 -0.75 22.09 10.31
N THR A 117 0.22 21.39 10.91
CA THR A 117 -0.02 20.16 11.68
C THR A 117 -0.16 20.41 13.17
N GLY A 118 0.30 21.57 13.67
CA GLY A 118 0.35 21.88 15.10
C GLY A 118 1.25 20.92 15.89
N MET A 119 2.11 20.15 15.20
CA MET A 119 2.97 19.13 15.79
C MET A 119 2.24 18.26 16.82
N PHE A 120 1.03 17.81 16.46
CA PHE A 120 0.21 16.87 17.21
C PHE A 120 -0.24 17.33 18.61
N GLY A 121 -0.29 18.64 18.82
CA GLY A 121 -0.69 19.26 20.08
C GLY A 121 0.47 19.88 20.86
N GLU A 122 1.70 19.83 20.34
CA GLU A 122 2.83 20.60 20.93
C GLU A 122 2.78 22.08 20.55
N LEU A 123 2.13 22.43 19.42
CA LEU A 123 1.98 23.79 18.93
C LEU A 123 0.51 24.10 18.60
N ALA A 124 0.15 25.38 18.65
CA ALA A 124 -1.16 25.82 18.18
C ALA A 124 -1.22 25.82 16.64
N PRO A 125 -2.14 25.06 16.01
CA PRO A 125 -2.27 25.04 14.56
C PRO A 125 -2.86 26.36 14.05
N ASP A 126 -2.33 26.84 12.92
CA ASP A 126 -2.77 28.04 12.21
C ASP A 126 -2.65 27.79 10.69
N ARG A 127 -3.70 27.18 10.11
CA ARG A 127 -3.71 26.76 8.70
C ARG A 127 -3.64 27.92 7.72
N GLN A 128 -4.21 29.08 8.07
CA GLN A 128 -4.18 30.26 7.21
C GLN A 128 -2.75 30.79 7.12
N ARG A 129 -2.06 30.90 8.25
CA ARG A 129 -0.66 31.30 8.28
C ARG A 129 0.25 30.26 7.62
N ALA A 130 -0.03 28.97 7.81
CA ALA A 130 0.70 27.88 7.16
C ALA A 130 0.69 28.05 5.63
N ARG A 131 -0.49 28.30 5.04
CA ARG A 131 -0.63 28.51 3.60
C ARG A 131 0.22 29.67 3.07
N VAL A 132 0.22 30.79 3.78
CA VAL A 132 1.06 31.95 3.42
C VAL A 132 2.54 31.59 3.43
N TYR A 133 2.99 30.79 4.39
CA TYR A 133 4.38 30.34 4.42
C TYR A 133 4.72 29.31 3.33
N TYR A 134 3.79 28.44 2.92
CA TYR A 134 3.99 27.58 1.75
C TYR A 134 4.20 28.41 0.48
N GLU A 135 3.43 29.47 0.28
CA GLU A 135 3.60 30.41 -0.84
C GLU A 135 4.98 31.08 -0.82
N PHE A 136 5.44 31.54 0.35
CA PHE A 136 6.79 32.09 0.50
C PHE A 136 7.87 31.05 0.22
N ALA A 137 7.71 29.82 0.69
CA ALA A 137 8.64 28.74 0.45
C ALA A 137 8.73 28.40 -1.05
N ALA A 138 7.60 28.30 -1.74
CA ALA A 138 7.52 28.04 -3.17
C ALA A 138 8.19 29.15 -4.00
N ARG A 139 7.93 30.43 -3.67
CA ARG A 139 8.59 31.58 -4.32
C ARG A 139 10.11 31.62 -4.11
N ASN A 140 10.60 31.01 -3.03
CA ASN A 140 12.03 30.86 -2.75
C ASN A 140 12.60 29.53 -3.27
N GLY A 141 11.88 28.83 -4.17
CA GLY A 141 12.39 27.66 -4.89
C GLY A 141 12.34 26.33 -4.13
N HIS A 142 11.58 26.25 -3.03
CA HIS A 142 11.46 24.99 -2.28
C HIS A 142 10.50 24.01 -2.99
N ALA A 143 11.04 22.97 -3.61
CA ALA A 143 10.26 21.98 -4.38
C ALA A 143 9.14 21.32 -3.57
N GLY A 144 9.41 20.95 -2.31
CA GLY A 144 8.40 20.35 -1.44
C GLY A 144 7.22 21.28 -1.13
N ALA A 145 7.40 22.60 -1.18
CA ALA A 145 6.32 23.56 -0.96
C ALA A 145 5.44 23.69 -2.21
N VAL A 146 6.07 23.71 -3.40
CA VAL A 146 5.37 23.66 -4.69
C VAL A 146 4.49 22.41 -4.77
N LEU A 147 5.00 21.26 -4.30
CA LEU A 147 4.25 20.00 -4.30
C LEU A 147 3.02 20.05 -3.39
N VAL A 148 3.15 20.61 -2.17
CA VAL A 148 2.01 20.84 -1.27
C VAL A 148 0.96 21.73 -1.92
N LEU A 149 1.37 22.84 -2.54
CA LEU A 149 0.44 23.75 -3.23
C LEU A 149 -0.24 23.07 -4.42
N ALA A 150 0.50 22.28 -5.20
CA ALA A 150 -0.03 21.52 -6.33
C ALA A 150 -1.15 20.56 -5.87
N TYR A 151 -0.89 19.79 -4.81
CA TYR A 151 -1.87 18.88 -4.21
C TYR A 151 -3.10 19.62 -3.67
N GLN A 152 -2.90 20.73 -2.96
CA GLN A 152 -4.00 21.54 -2.43
C GLN A 152 -4.91 22.07 -3.55
N HIS A 153 -4.33 22.60 -4.62
CA HIS A 153 -5.07 23.10 -5.77
C HIS A 153 -5.79 22.00 -6.55
N LEU A 154 -5.21 20.79 -6.63
CA LEU A 154 -5.85 19.65 -7.29
C LEU A 154 -7.10 19.19 -6.53
N ASN A 155 -6.97 18.98 -5.22
CA ASN A 155 -8.03 18.37 -4.39
C ASN A 155 -8.91 19.40 -3.67
N GLY A 156 -8.66 20.70 -3.81
CA GLY A 156 -9.39 21.76 -3.11
C GLY A 156 -9.16 21.78 -1.60
N VAL A 157 -8.00 21.30 -1.12
CA VAL A 157 -7.71 21.19 0.32
C VAL A 157 -7.33 22.55 0.88
N GLY A 158 -8.28 23.24 1.51
CA GLY A 158 -8.05 24.57 2.10
C GLY A 158 -7.95 25.70 1.07
N CYS A 159 -8.32 25.43 -0.18
CA CYS A 159 -8.43 26.40 -1.27
C CYS A 159 -9.53 26.01 -2.25
N GLN A 160 -9.87 26.91 -3.18
CA GLN A 160 -10.70 26.53 -4.32
C GLN A 160 -9.90 25.59 -5.23
N ALA A 161 -10.52 24.47 -5.62
CA ALA A 161 -9.91 23.54 -6.56
C ALA A 161 -9.70 24.23 -7.91
N SER A 162 -8.49 24.11 -8.46
CA SER A 162 -8.13 24.65 -9.77
C SER A 162 -7.10 23.71 -10.40
N CYS A 163 -7.57 22.98 -11.41
CA CYS A 163 -6.72 22.02 -12.08
C CYS A 163 -5.58 22.69 -12.86
N ASP A 164 -5.83 23.82 -13.53
CA ASP A 164 -4.80 24.53 -14.32
C ASP A 164 -3.60 24.96 -13.46
N THR A 165 -3.87 25.45 -12.24
CA THR A 165 -2.80 25.81 -11.30
C THR A 165 -2.06 24.58 -10.76
N ALA A 166 -2.77 23.49 -10.50
CA ALA A 166 -2.16 22.22 -10.12
C ALA A 166 -1.26 21.67 -11.25
N GLN A 167 -1.73 21.69 -12.49
CA GLN A 167 -0.96 21.28 -13.68
C GLN A 167 0.31 22.12 -13.83
N PHE A 168 0.21 23.44 -13.67
CA PHE A 168 1.38 24.31 -13.73
C PHE A 168 2.45 23.90 -12.70
N TYR A 169 2.05 23.68 -11.45
CA TYR A 169 2.99 23.28 -10.40
C TYR A 169 3.56 21.87 -10.63
N TYR A 170 2.73 20.87 -10.94
CA TYR A 170 3.20 19.50 -11.18
C TYR A 170 4.11 19.38 -12.40
N SER A 171 3.75 20.01 -13.53
CA SER A 171 4.59 20.02 -14.74
C SER A 171 5.92 20.73 -14.50
N SER A 172 5.93 21.83 -13.72
CA SER A 172 7.17 22.54 -13.37
C SER A 172 8.12 21.69 -12.54
N LEU A 173 7.60 20.98 -11.53
CA LEU A 173 8.38 20.05 -10.70
C LEU A 173 8.88 18.86 -11.49
N ALA A 174 8.04 18.29 -12.36
CA ALA A 174 8.42 17.18 -13.21
C ALA A 174 9.57 17.56 -14.15
N ARG A 175 9.50 18.73 -14.82
CA ARG A 175 10.59 19.24 -15.66
C ARG A 175 11.87 19.48 -14.84
N GLN A 176 11.76 20.02 -13.63
CA GLN A 176 12.90 20.19 -12.74
C GLN A 176 13.55 18.84 -12.37
N ALA A 177 12.74 17.83 -12.03
CA ALA A 177 13.23 16.50 -11.69
C ALA A 177 13.95 15.83 -12.88
N VAL A 178 13.40 15.95 -14.09
CA VAL A 178 14.04 15.45 -15.32
C VAL A 178 15.37 16.16 -15.60
N GLN A 179 15.47 17.47 -15.33
CA GLN A 179 16.74 18.21 -15.51
C GLN A 179 17.79 17.86 -14.46
N GLN A 180 17.38 17.65 -13.21
CA GLN A 180 18.28 17.26 -12.11
C GLN A 180 18.73 15.80 -12.22
N ALA A 181 17.91 14.96 -12.85
CA ALA A 181 18.29 13.64 -13.31
C ALA A 181 19.33 13.75 -14.43
N HIS A 182 20.60 13.96 -14.08
CA HIS A 182 21.74 13.85 -14.99
C HIS A 182 21.78 12.47 -15.68
N GLU A 183 22.60 12.36 -16.73
CA GLU A 183 22.85 11.23 -17.66
C GLU A 183 23.13 9.83 -17.05
N GLN A 184 22.72 9.53 -15.82
CA GLN A 184 22.79 8.21 -15.20
C GLN A 184 21.40 7.57 -14.99
N TRP A 185 20.32 8.35 -15.10
CA TRP A 185 18.94 7.82 -15.05
C TRP A 185 18.59 6.87 -16.22
N TRP A 186 19.38 6.85 -17.31
CA TRP A 186 19.17 5.97 -18.47
C TRP A 186 19.99 4.67 -18.45
N LEU A 187 20.89 4.51 -17.47
CA LEU A 187 21.97 3.51 -17.50
C LEU A 187 21.76 2.36 -16.52
N VAL A 188 20.95 2.55 -15.49
CA VAL A 188 20.77 1.56 -14.42
C VAL A 188 19.27 1.45 -14.10
N PRO A 189 18.67 0.26 -14.22
CA PRO A 189 17.33 -0.01 -13.73
C PRO A 189 17.17 0.30 -12.24
N GLU A 190 15.92 0.49 -11.87
CA GLU A 190 15.38 0.99 -10.61
C GLU A 190 15.56 0.03 -9.42
N ASP A 191 16.77 -0.48 -9.13
CA ASP A 191 17.01 -1.30 -7.92
C ASP A 191 17.16 -0.43 -6.65
N ARG A 192 16.46 0.71 -6.60
CA ARG A 192 16.39 1.53 -5.39
C ARG A 192 15.06 1.28 -4.71
N VAL A 193 15.14 1.00 -3.42
CA VAL A 193 13.96 0.87 -2.57
C VAL A 193 13.18 2.19 -2.59
N ALA A 194 11.94 2.14 -3.06
CA ALA A 194 10.98 3.22 -2.88
C ALA A 194 10.44 3.16 -1.45
N TYR A 195 10.60 4.22 -0.67
CA TYR A 195 10.13 4.30 0.71
C TYR A 195 8.72 4.92 0.82
N ASN A 196 8.08 5.25 -0.30
CA ASN A 196 6.66 5.62 -0.37
C ASN A 196 5.74 4.41 -0.10
N VAL A 197 5.83 3.82 1.09
CA VAL A 197 5.07 2.65 1.52
C VAL A 197 4.13 2.97 2.67
N HIS A 198 3.02 2.25 2.73
CA HIS A 198 2.06 2.29 3.81
C HIS A 198 2.51 1.33 4.93
N ILE A 199 2.90 1.89 6.07
CA ILE A 199 3.51 1.13 7.18
C ILE A 199 2.59 0.02 7.71
N ALA A 200 1.27 0.20 7.71
CA ALA A 200 0.38 -0.82 8.25
C ALA A 200 0.35 -2.09 7.38
N ASP A 201 0.81 -2.02 6.12
CA ASP A 201 0.89 -3.20 5.24
C ASP A 201 1.90 -4.24 5.75
N PHE A 202 2.87 -3.85 6.57
CA PHE A 202 3.73 -4.81 7.28
C PHE A 202 2.96 -5.67 8.30
N HIS A 203 1.75 -5.26 8.71
CA HIS A 203 0.79 -6.08 9.49
C HIS A 203 -0.27 -6.75 8.60
N GLY A 204 -0.20 -6.56 7.29
CA GLY A 204 -1.23 -6.96 6.33
C GLY A 204 -2.36 -5.93 6.16
N GLY A 205 -2.11 -4.65 6.47
CA GLY A 205 -3.00 -3.52 6.19
C GLY A 205 -3.53 -2.83 7.45
N LEU A 206 -4.48 -1.88 7.30
CA LEU A 206 -5.08 -1.14 8.43
C LEU A 206 -5.85 -2.03 9.41
N TYR A 207 -6.43 -3.13 8.91
CA TYR A 207 -7.18 -4.12 9.70
C TYR A 207 -6.39 -5.42 9.92
N GLY A 208 -5.25 -5.55 9.26
CA GLY A 208 -4.42 -6.74 9.26
C GLY A 208 -4.74 -7.71 8.12
N ALA A 209 -3.86 -8.71 7.98
CA ALA A 209 -3.88 -9.65 6.87
C ALA A 209 -5.26 -10.32 6.70
N ARG A 210 -5.71 -10.43 5.44
CA ARG A 210 -6.97 -11.07 4.99
C ARG A 210 -8.26 -10.29 5.27
N ILE A 211 -8.21 -9.23 6.08
CA ILE A 211 -9.37 -8.36 6.34
C ILE A 211 -9.25 -7.06 5.53
N SER A 212 -8.05 -6.49 5.49
CA SER A 212 -7.73 -5.38 4.62
C SER A 212 -7.90 -5.77 3.15
N GLU A 213 -8.62 -4.95 2.40
CA GLU A 213 -8.98 -5.21 1.00
C GLU A 213 -8.11 -4.42 0.02
N SER A 214 -7.51 -3.32 0.48
CA SER A 214 -6.56 -2.53 -0.31
C SER A 214 -5.32 -3.35 -0.65
N GLU A 215 -4.81 -3.16 -1.87
CA GLU A 215 -3.54 -3.76 -2.29
C GLU A 215 -2.40 -3.29 -1.38
N SER A 216 -1.53 -4.22 -0.98
CA SER A 216 -0.37 -3.90 -0.16
C SER A 216 0.68 -3.15 -0.98
N SER A 217 1.04 -1.94 -0.53
CA SER A 217 2.14 -1.14 -1.07
C SER A 217 3.53 -1.71 -0.76
N VAL A 218 3.60 -2.69 0.15
CA VAL A 218 4.83 -3.38 0.59
C VAL A 218 5.09 -4.65 -0.25
N LEU A 219 4.60 -4.72 -1.49
CA LEU A 219 5.02 -5.79 -2.41
C LEU A 219 6.48 -5.57 -2.80
N SER A 220 7.37 -6.09 -1.97
CA SER A 220 8.79 -6.14 -2.28
C SER A 220 9.01 -7.18 -3.38
N ASP A 221 9.94 -6.90 -4.30
CA ASP A 221 10.38 -7.90 -5.27
C ASP A 221 10.77 -9.21 -4.57
N ILE A 222 11.31 -9.11 -3.35
CA ILE A 222 11.62 -10.22 -2.44
C ILE A 222 10.39 -11.12 -2.19
N ASP A 223 9.25 -10.57 -1.76
CA ASP A 223 8.03 -11.36 -1.52
C ASP A 223 7.52 -12.01 -2.82
N SER A 224 7.63 -11.30 -3.94
CA SER A 224 7.27 -11.83 -5.25
C SER A 224 8.16 -13.02 -5.64
N PHE A 225 9.47 -12.93 -5.39
CA PHE A 225 10.44 -13.98 -5.65
C PHE A 225 10.24 -15.19 -4.76
N VAL A 226 9.97 -14.99 -3.46
CA VAL A 226 9.66 -16.07 -2.51
C VAL A 226 8.39 -16.81 -2.93
N ARG A 227 7.31 -16.08 -3.26
CA ARG A 227 6.05 -16.69 -3.74
C ARG A 227 6.24 -17.42 -5.06
N LEU A 228 6.96 -16.83 -6.01
CA LEU A 228 7.23 -17.46 -7.30
C LEU A 228 8.06 -18.74 -7.14
N ARG A 229 9.10 -18.72 -6.30
CA ARG A 229 9.91 -19.90 -5.96
C ARG A 229 9.04 -21.02 -5.38
N ALA A 230 8.19 -20.70 -4.41
CA ALA A 230 7.28 -21.67 -3.79
C ALA A 230 6.30 -22.25 -4.82
N SER A 231 5.67 -21.39 -5.62
CA SER A 231 4.72 -21.79 -6.67
C SER A 231 5.36 -22.73 -7.71
N LEU A 232 6.57 -22.44 -8.16
CA LEU A 232 7.29 -23.30 -9.10
C LEU A 232 7.60 -24.68 -8.51
N LYS A 233 7.99 -24.73 -7.22
CA LYS A 233 8.26 -25.99 -6.51
C LYS A 233 6.99 -26.83 -6.29
N ASP A 234 5.85 -26.20 -6.03
CA ASP A 234 4.58 -26.90 -5.87
C ASP A 234 4.05 -27.46 -7.19
N GLN A 235 4.34 -26.80 -8.32
CA GLN A 235 3.84 -27.21 -9.64
C GLN A 235 4.61 -28.37 -10.27
N SER A 236 5.87 -28.61 -9.87
CA SER A 236 6.68 -29.66 -10.51
C SER A 236 7.65 -30.34 -9.54
N LEU A 237 7.70 -31.67 -9.62
CA LEU A 237 8.67 -32.49 -8.88
C LEU A 237 10.11 -32.13 -9.27
N ASP A 238 10.34 -31.80 -10.55
CA ASP A 238 11.65 -31.38 -11.07
C ASP A 238 12.12 -30.05 -10.43
N ALA A 239 11.22 -29.08 -10.20
CA ALA A 239 11.57 -27.82 -9.52
C ALA A 239 11.87 -28.02 -8.03
N LEU A 240 11.26 -29.04 -7.40
CA LEU A 240 11.44 -29.32 -5.98
C LEU A 240 12.87 -29.79 -5.67
N GLU A 241 13.50 -30.49 -6.60
CA GLU A 241 14.90 -30.96 -6.51
C GLU A 241 15.92 -30.05 -7.23
N SER A 242 15.46 -29.00 -7.93
CA SER A 242 16.33 -28.12 -8.72
C SER A 242 17.20 -27.21 -7.85
N ARG A 243 18.50 -27.52 -7.81
CA ARG A 243 19.52 -26.68 -7.18
C ARG A 243 19.73 -25.36 -7.93
N LEU A 244 19.57 -25.35 -9.25
CA LEU A 244 19.70 -24.13 -10.08
C LEU A 244 18.66 -23.08 -9.70
N LEU A 245 17.42 -23.53 -9.50
CA LEU A 245 16.32 -22.68 -9.07
C LEU A 245 16.59 -22.06 -7.72
N ASP A 246 17.09 -22.84 -6.77
CA ASP A 246 17.40 -22.36 -5.42
C ASP A 246 18.49 -21.29 -5.42
N VAL A 247 19.63 -21.54 -6.07
CA VAL A 247 20.73 -20.57 -6.16
C VAL A 247 20.29 -19.29 -6.88
N TYR A 248 19.50 -19.41 -7.94
CA TYR A 248 19.01 -18.24 -8.68
C TYR A 248 18.10 -17.36 -7.82
N PHE A 249 17.12 -17.94 -7.13
CA PHE A 249 16.22 -17.16 -6.29
C PHE A 249 16.94 -16.62 -5.05
N ASP A 250 17.86 -17.36 -4.44
CA ASP A 250 18.69 -16.85 -3.33
C ASP A 250 19.50 -15.61 -3.76
N ALA A 251 20.09 -15.66 -4.96
CA ALA A 251 20.80 -14.53 -5.52
C ALA A 251 19.90 -13.35 -5.89
N LEU A 252 18.68 -13.58 -6.38
CA LEU A 252 17.69 -12.51 -6.58
C LEU A 252 17.30 -11.81 -5.27
N LEU A 253 17.20 -12.58 -4.17
CA LEU A 253 16.92 -12.03 -2.84
C LEU A 253 18.08 -11.16 -2.33
N HIS A 254 19.33 -11.52 -2.63
CA HIS A 254 20.49 -10.69 -2.29
C HIS A 254 20.72 -9.53 -3.26
N HIS A 255 20.23 -9.64 -4.50
CA HIS A 255 20.32 -8.63 -5.55
C HIS A 255 19.31 -7.51 -5.35
N SER A 256 18.06 -7.86 -5.03
CA SER A 256 17.04 -6.88 -4.69
C SER A 256 17.40 -6.19 -3.36
N ALA A 257 17.43 -4.86 -3.38
CA ALA A 257 17.55 -4.11 -2.15
C ALA A 257 16.22 -4.25 -1.38
N GLY A 258 16.28 -4.74 -0.16
CA GLY A 258 15.12 -4.77 0.73
C GLY A 258 15.07 -3.51 1.58
N PHE A 259 13.92 -3.19 2.14
CA PHE A 259 13.76 -2.09 3.10
C PHE A 259 14.76 -2.13 4.26
N PHE A 260 15.11 -3.33 4.72
CA PHE A 260 15.98 -3.58 5.87
C PHE A 260 17.34 -4.22 5.53
N SER A 261 17.55 -4.66 4.29
CA SER A 261 18.80 -5.29 3.84
C SER A 261 19.36 -4.55 2.63
N PRO A 262 20.54 -3.94 2.74
CA PRO A 262 21.18 -3.35 1.57
C PRO A 262 21.58 -4.44 0.58
N GLN A 263 21.57 -4.10 -0.70
CA GLN A 263 22.05 -4.96 -1.78
C GLN A 263 23.52 -5.35 -1.54
N ASN A 264 23.83 -6.65 -1.68
CA ASN A 264 25.21 -7.16 -1.62
C ASN A 264 25.67 -7.66 -2.98
N ALA A 265 25.98 -6.73 -3.88
CA ALA A 265 26.27 -7.06 -5.28
C ALA A 265 27.50 -7.97 -5.48
N THR A 266 28.49 -7.96 -4.57
CA THR A 266 29.66 -8.84 -4.66
C THR A 266 29.29 -10.30 -4.38
N GLN A 267 28.43 -10.54 -3.39
CA GLN A 267 27.92 -11.87 -3.08
C GLN A 267 27.05 -12.41 -4.21
N VAL A 268 26.16 -11.57 -4.75
CA VAL A 268 25.30 -11.92 -5.90
C VAL A 268 26.15 -12.35 -7.10
N HIS A 269 27.26 -11.64 -7.37
CA HIS A 269 28.16 -11.98 -8.46
C HIS A 269 28.75 -13.38 -8.31
N HIS A 270 29.18 -13.74 -7.10
CA HIS A 270 29.68 -15.07 -6.79
C HIS A 270 28.59 -16.16 -6.95
N GLU A 271 27.39 -15.92 -6.44
CA GLU A 271 26.26 -16.85 -6.55
C GLU A 271 25.81 -17.02 -8.02
N MET A 272 25.87 -15.96 -8.82
CA MET A 272 25.60 -16.03 -10.26
C MET A 272 26.64 -16.83 -11.03
N LEU A 273 27.92 -16.71 -10.68
CA LEU A 273 28.96 -17.56 -11.25
C LEU A 273 28.74 -19.04 -10.91
N GLU A 274 28.39 -19.35 -9.64
CA GLU A 274 28.02 -20.71 -9.24
C GLU A 274 26.83 -21.23 -10.06
N CYS A 275 25.77 -20.41 -10.21
CA CYS A 275 24.60 -20.80 -11.01
C CYS A 275 24.97 -21.14 -12.46
N VAL A 276 25.82 -20.33 -13.09
CA VAL A 276 26.25 -20.55 -14.48
C VAL A 276 27.08 -21.83 -14.62
N ASP A 277 27.98 -22.11 -13.68
CA ASP A 277 28.83 -23.30 -13.68
C ASP A 277 28.01 -24.57 -13.44
N LEU A 278 27.04 -24.54 -12.53
CA LEU A 278 26.08 -25.62 -12.31
C LEU A 278 25.30 -25.92 -13.60
N GLY A 279 24.74 -24.90 -14.24
CA GLY A 279 23.97 -25.09 -15.47
C GLY A 279 24.81 -25.60 -16.63
N ARG A 280 26.11 -25.23 -16.70
CA ARG A 280 27.03 -25.80 -17.69
C ARG A 280 27.25 -27.30 -17.47
N ALA A 281 27.42 -27.73 -16.22
CA ALA A 281 27.57 -29.15 -15.88
C ALA A 281 26.31 -29.95 -16.24
N GLU A 282 25.13 -29.41 -15.92
CA GLU A 282 23.84 -30.02 -16.26
C GLU A 282 23.58 -30.08 -17.76
N HIS A 283 23.97 -29.04 -18.51
CA HIS A 283 23.89 -29.02 -19.96
C HIS A 283 24.83 -30.06 -20.59
N ALA A 284 26.07 -30.17 -20.09
CA ALA A 284 27.02 -31.18 -20.55
C ALA A 284 26.57 -32.62 -20.27
N ALA A 285 25.75 -32.82 -19.23
CA ALA A 285 25.12 -34.10 -18.92
C ALA A 285 23.90 -34.43 -19.79
N GLY A 286 23.51 -33.57 -20.74
CA GLY A 286 22.34 -33.76 -21.61
C GLY A 286 20.99 -33.49 -20.93
N ARG A 287 20.97 -33.05 -19.67
CA ARG A 287 19.74 -32.84 -18.89
C ARG A 287 18.98 -31.56 -19.28
N LEU A 288 19.66 -30.61 -19.93
CA LEU A 288 19.08 -29.33 -20.39
C LEU A 288 18.82 -29.27 -21.91
N GLU A 289 18.65 -30.41 -22.58
CA GLU A 289 18.37 -30.46 -24.01
C GLU A 289 16.99 -29.91 -24.37
N ASN A 290 15.99 -30.09 -23.50
CA ASN A 290 14.65 -29.54 -23.70
C ASN A 290 14.66 -28.01 -23.52
N PRO A 291 14.28 -27.22 -24.54
CA PRO A 291 14.22 -25.75 -24.44
C PRO A 291 13.19 -25.25 -23.43
N LEU A 292 12.14 -26.03 -23.15
CA LEU A 292 11.08 -25.67 -22.20
C LEU A 292 11.40 -26.08 -20.75
N ALA A 293 12.53 -26.76 -20.52
CA ALA A 293 12.93 -27.14 -19.17
C ALA A 293 13.16 -25.89 -18.31
N LEU A 294 12.55 -25.87 -17.12
CA LEU A 294 12.64 -24.77 -16.16
C LEU A 294 14.11 -24.41 -15.86
N ASP A 295 14.94 -25.41 -15.60
CA ASP A 295 16.37 -25.24 -15.30
C ASP A 295 17.15 -24.57 -16.43
N ARG A 296 16.76 -24.83 -17.69
CA ARG A 296 17.41 -24.17 -18.84
C ARG A 296 17.00 -22.70 -18.92
N GLN A 297 15.76 -22.36 -18.60
CA GLN A 297 15.30 -20.97 -18.52
C GLN A 297 15.99 -20.23 -17.38
N ILE A 298 16.14 -20.87 -16.22
CA ILE A 298 16.84 -20.30 -15.06
C ILE A 298 18.33 -20.10 -15.36
N TRP A 299 18.98 -21.08 -15.99
CA TRP A 299 20.38 -20.97 -16.40
C TRP A 299 20.59 -19.80 -17.37
N ARG A 300 19.68 -19.60 -18.33
CA ARG A 300 19.69 -18.40 -19.20
C ARG A 300 19.58 -17.12 -18.37
N LYS A 301 18.64 -17.05 -17.42
CA LYS A 301 18.45 -15.87 -16.57
C LYS A 301 19.68 -15.57 -15.71
N CYS A 302 20.37 -16.58 -15.18
CA CYS A 302 21.65 -16.40 -14.49
C CYS A 302 22.72 -15.77 -15.41
N GLN A 303 22.82 -16.22 -16.66
CA GLN A 303 23.76 -15.63 -17.64
C GLN A 303 23.38 -14.18 -17.99
N ASN A 304 22.09 -13.88 -18.13
CA ASN A 304 21.59 -12.52 -18.36
C ASN A 304 21.98 -11.59 -17.21
N LEU A 305 21.64 -11.97 -15.96
CA LEU A 305 21.91 -11.16 -14.78
C LEU A 305 23.41 -10.94 -14.60
N LEU A 306 24.24 -11.96 -14.81
CA LEU A 306 25.70 -11.80 -14.77
C LEU A 306 26.19 -10.80 -15.84
N GLY A 307 25.65 -10.88 -17.05
CA GLY A 307 25.93 -9.92 -18.12
C GLY A 307 25.53 -8.48 -17.75
N HIS A 308 24.36 -8.32 -17.14
CA HIS A 308 23.86 -7.05 -16.61
C HIS A 308 24.81 -6.47 -15.55
N MET A 309 25.27 -7.29 -14.59
CA MET A 309 26.18 -6.86 -13.54
C MET A 309 27.50 -6.32 -14.09
N TYR A 310 28.09 -6.96 -15.12
CA TYR A 310 29.29 -6.45 -15.80
C TYR A 310 29.03 -5.17 -16.61
N LEU A 311 27.83 -5.01 -17.18
CA LEU A 311 27.42 -3.82 -17.92
C LEU A 311 27.22 -2.62 -16.99
N ALA A 312 26.53 -2.83 -15.87
CA ALA A 312 26.25 -1.80 -14.86
C ALA A 312 27.45 -1.52 -13.95
N GLY A 313 28.36 -2.48 -13.78
CA GLY A 313 29.46 -2.40 -12.81
C GLY A 313 28.99 -2.63 -11.37
N GLN A 314 27.95 -3.46 -11.17
CA GLN A 314 27.41 -3.79 -9.85
C GLN A 314 28.22 -4.93 -9.23
N GLY A 315 28.91 -4.67 -8.11
CA GLY A 315 29.73 -5.66 -7.42
C GLY A 315 31.06 -6.02 -8.10
N VAL A 316 31.23 -5.63 -9.36
CA VAL A 316 32.44 -5.83 -10.18
C VAL A 316 32.75 -4.59 -11.02
N PRO A 317 34.03 -4.35 -11.37
CA PRO A 317 34.36 -3.25 -12.28
C PRO A 317 33.68 -3.45 -13.64
N ARG A 318 33.18 -2.36 -14.23
CA ARG A 318 32.48 -2.39 -15.50
C ARG A 318 33.37 -2.94 -16.62
N ASP A 319 32.92 -4.01 -17.27
CA ASP A 319 33.62 -4.67 -18.38
C ASP A 319 32.62 -5.02 -19.50
N LEU A 320 32.64 -4.21 -20.57
CA LEU A 320 31.73 -4.37 -21.71
C LEU A 320 32.00 -5.66 -22.51
N ALA A 321 33.23 -6.17 -22.52
CA ALA A 321 33.58 -7.38 -23.27
C ALA A 321 33.01 -8.63 -22.58
N GLN A 322 33.13 -8.70 -21.25
CA GLN A 322 32.51 -9.77 -20.47
C GLN A 322 30.99 -9.67 -20.50
N ALA A 323 30.43 -8.48 -20.37
CA ALA A 323 28.99 -8.26 -20.52
C ALA A 323 28.48 -8.80 -21.87
N HIS A 324 29.15 -8.45 -22.98
CA HIS A 324 28.77 -8.92 -24.31
C HIS A 324 28.84 -10.45 -24.44
N ARG A 325 29.88 -11.07 -23.85
CA ARG A 325 30.05 -12.52 -23.84
C ARG A 325 28.90 -13.23 -23.13
N TRP A 326 28.54 -12.80 -21.93
CA TRP A 326 27.47 -13.44 -21.16
C TRP A 326 26.09 -13.22 -21.79
N LEU A 327 25.79 -11.99 -22.23
CA LEU A 327 24.51 -11.68 -22.88
C LEU A 327 24.34 -12.44 -24.20
N SER A 328 25.39 -12.58 -25.00
CA SER A 328 25.34 -13.36 -26.26
C SER A 328 25.13 -14.85 -26.04
N LEU A 329 25.74 -15.43 -24.99
CA LEU A 329 25.49 -16.83 -24.60
C LEU A 329 24.03 -17.05 -24.21
N ALA A 330 23.47 -16.13 -23.43
CA ALA A 330 22.08 -16.23 -23.02
C ALA A 330 21.11 -16.01 -24.21
N LEU A 331 21.46 -15.12 -25.14
CA LEU A 331 20.67 -14.83 -26.34
C LEU A 331 20.62 -16.06 -27.27
N ALA A 332 21.71 -16.83 -27.33
CA ALA A 332 21.80 -18.06 -28.11
C ALA A 332 20.87 -19.17 -27.58
N LEU A 333 20.50 -19.12 -26.29
CA LEU A 333 19.54 -20.07 -25.72
C LEU A 333 18.10 -19.71 -26.13
N GLN A 334 17.67 -18.50 -25.78
CA GLN A 334 16.36 -17.95 -26.15
C GLN A 334 16.37 -16.43 -25.89
N PRO A 335 15.84 -15.59 -26.80
CA PRO A 335 15.76 -14.16 -26.55
C PRO A 335 14.78 -13.84 -25.42
N ASP A 336 15.23 -13.00 -24.48
CA ASP A 336 14.43 -12.50 -23.35
C ASP A 336 14.36 -10.97 -23.41
N LYS A 337 13.32 -10.38 -22.83
CA LYS A 337 13.09 -8.92 -22.86
C LYS A 337 14.22 -8.13 -22.19
N GLU A 338 14.76 -8.66 -21.08
CA GLU A 338 15.87 -8.06 -20.31
C GLU A 338 17.21 -8.21 -21.06
N ASN A 339 17.47 -9.38 -21.62
CA ASN A 339 18.68 -9.61 -22.43
C ASN A 339 18.75 -8.69 -23.66
N LEU A 340 17.64 -8.61 -24.42
CA LEU A 340 17.58 -7.75 -25.60
C LEU A 340 17.79 -6.28 -25.23
N LEU A 341 17.24 -5.86 -24.09
CA LEU A 341 17.43 -4.52 -23.55
C LEU A 341 18.89 -4.25 -23.18
N ASP A 342 19.52 -5.16 -22.42
CA ASP A 342 20.93 -5.04 -22.03
C ASP A 342 21.87 -5.05 -23.23
N MET A 343 21.56 -5.86 -24.25
CA MET A 343 22.28 -5.87 -25.52
C MET A 343 22.14 -4.54 -26.27
N ALA A 344 20.97 -3.91 -26.24
CA ALA A 344 20.78 -2.59 -26.82
C ALA A 344 21.57 -1.51 -26.04
N LEU A 345 21.55 -1.55 -24.71
CA LEU A 345 22.29 -0.66 -23.82
C LEU A 345 23.81 -0.80 -24.03
N LEU A 346 24.30 -2.04 -24.13
CA LEU A 346 25.71 -2.34 -24.40
C LEU A 346 26.18 -1.66 -25.67
N ARG A 347 25.39 -1.74 -26.74
CA ARG A 347 25.71 -1.11 -28.03
C ARG A 347 25.68 0.42 -27.97
N ARG A 348 24.84 1.00 -27.12
CA ARG A 348 24.81 2.45 -26.87
C ARG A 348 26.05 2.94 -26.11
N LEU A 349 26.60 2.09 -25.25
CA LEU A 349 27.79 2.37 -24.44
C LEU A 349 29.13 2.06 -25.14
N ASP A 350 29.07 1.36 -26.28
CA ASP A 350 30.26 0.91 -27.00
C ASP A 350 31.04 2.12 -27.59
N PRO A 351 32.26 2.41 -27.10
CA PRO A 351 33.04 3.58 -27.52
C PRO A 351 33.47 3.52 -28.99
N THR A 352 33.44 2.34 -29.62
CA THR A 352 33.79 2.17 -31.04
C THR A 352 32.74 2.73 -31.99
N THR A 353 31.53 2.99 -31.51
CA THR A 353 30.40 3.46 -32.34
C THR A 353 30.38 4.98 -32.56
N HIS A 354 31.31 5.74 -31.97
CA HIS A 354 31.40 7.21 -32.08
C HIS A 354 30.05 7.94 -31.90
N GLY A 355 29.14 7.40 -31.08
CA GLY A 355 27.82 7.99 -30.83
C GLY A 355 26.79 7.82 -31.96
N LEU A 356 27.13 7.13 -33.06
CA LEU A 356 26.16 6.73 -34.07
C LEU A 356 25.46 5.44 -33.62
N LEU A 357 24.16 5.54 -33.33
CA LEU A 357 23.32 4.40 -32.98
C LEU A 357 23.39 3.33 -34.08
N SER A 358 23.93 2.16 -33.75
CA SER A 358 23.97 1.03 -34.67
C SER A 358 22.54 0.61 -35.06
N PRO A 359 22.25 0.30 -36.34
CA PRO A 359 20.93 -0.21 -36.74
C PRO A 359 20.54 -1.49 -36.01
N LEU A 360 21.52 -2.24 -35.49
CA LEU A 360 21.29 -3.41 -34.63
C LEU A 360 20.73 -3.02 -33.25
N CYS A 361 21.13 -1.89 -32.68
CA CYS A 361 20.61 -1.38 -31.41
C CYS A 361 19.10 -1.11 -31.52
N VAL A 362 18.68 -0.45 -32.60
CA VAL A 362 17.26 -0.17 -32.86
C VAL A 362 16.45 -1.46 -33.00
N ARG A 363 16.99 -2.48 -33.68
CA ARG A 363 16.35 -3.80 -33.77
C ARG A 363 16.19 -4.46 -32.40
N TYR A 364 17.24 -4.49 -31.58
CA TYR A 364 17.14 -5.07 -30.23
C TYR A 364 16.10 -4.36 -29.36
N LEU A 365 15.98 -3.03 -29.45
CA LEU A 365 14.95 -2.28 -28.73
C LEU A 365 13.54 -2.57 -29.25
N GLN A 366 13.37 -2.70 -30.56
CA GLN A 366 12.11 -3.11 -31.17
C GLN A 366 11.70 -4.52 -30.70
N ASP A 367 12.62 -5.47 -30.71
CA ASP A 367 12.38 -6.84 -30.26
C ASP A 367 12.07 -6.88 -28.75
N ALA A 368 12.79 -6.09 -27.94
CA ALA A 368 12.53 -5.95 -26.51
C ALA A 368 11.14 -5.35 -26.25
N ALA A 369 10.71 -4.38 -27.07
CA ALA A 369 9.40 -3.75 -26.99
C ALA A 369 8.27 -4.75 -27.30
N THR A 370 8.43 -5.58 -28.34
CA THR A 370 7.48 -6.65 -28.70
C THR A 370 7.41 -7.74 -27.63
N ASN A 371 8.52 -8.01 -26.93
CA ASN A 371 8.58 -8.97 -25.82
C ASN A 371 8.06 -8.42 -24.49
N GLY A 372 7.47 -7.22 -24.48
CA GLY A 372 6.77 -6.69 -23.30
C GLY A 372 7.60 -5.79 -22.38
N SER A 373 8.86 -5.46 -22.71
CA SER A 373 9.67 -4.55 -21.87
C SER A 373 9.07 -3.14 -21.85
N SER A 374 8.84 -2.57 -20.67
CA SER A 374 8.38 -1.18 -20.52
C SER A 374 9.51 -0.18 -20.84
N HIS A 375 10.71 -0.43 -20.29
CA HIS A 375 11.92 0.36 -20.53
C HIS A 375 12.38 0.26 -22.00
N GLY A 376 12.31 -0.94 -22.60
CA GLY A 376 12.66 -1.14 -24.01
C GLY A 376 11.77 -0.33 -24.97
N VAL A 377 10.46 -0.29 -24.71
CA VAL A 377 9.53 0.58 -25.48
C VAL A 377 9.91 2.05 -25.34
N PHE A 378 10.21 2.51 -24.13
CA PHE A 378 10.58 3.89 -23.88
C PHE A 378 11.88 4.28 -24.61
N LEU A 379 12.94 3.49 -24.48
CA LEU A 379 14.20 3.73 -25.18
C LEU A 379 14.04 3.65 -26.71
N TYR A 380 13.18 2.76 -27.21
CA TYR A 380 12.84 2.72 -28.62
C TYR A 380 12.19 4.03 -29.08
N ALA A 381 11.20 4.54 -28.33
CA ALA A 381 10.54 5.82 -28.60
C ALA A 381 11.55 6.99 -28.60
N GLN A 382 12.44 7.05 -27.60
CA GLN A 382 13.47 8.08 -27.51
C GLN A 382 14.41 8.08 -28.73
N ASN A 383 14.78 6.90 -29.22
CA ASN A 383 15.67 6.77 -30.38
C ASN A 383 15.03 7.18 -31.70
N LEU A 384 13.71 7.11 -31.83
CA LEU A 384 13.00 7.60 -33.02
C LEU A 384 13.11 9.13 -33.15
N VAL A 385 13.25 9.85 -32.02
CA VAL A 385 13.32 11.32 -31.96
C VAL A 385 14.74 11.85 -32.21
N ALA A 386 15.78 11.10 -31.82
CA ALA A 386 17.14 11.63 -31.66
C ALA A 386 17.93 12.03 -32.94
N PRO A 387 17.65 11.53 -34.16
CA PRO A 387 18.43 11.96 -35.33
C PRO A 387 17.65 12.44 -36.56
N ARG A 388 16.33 12.70 -36.52
CA ARG A 388 15.55 12.96 -37.75
C ARG A 388 14.70 14.22 -37.71
N SER A 389 14.50 14.81 -38.89
CA SER A 389 13.87 16.12 -39.04
C SER A 389 12.44 16.12 -38.46
N PRO A 390 12.00 17.20 -37.79
CA PRO A 390 10.66 17.34 -37.21
C PRO A 390 9.50 17.35 -38.23
N LEU A 391 9.78 17.08 -39.51
CA LEU A 391 8.83 17.12 -40.62
C LEU A 391 8.31 15.72 -41.04
N GLU A 392 8.87 14.62 -40.50
CA GLU A 392 8.34 13.28 -40.75
C GLU A 392 7.22 12.92 -39.76
N THR A 393 5.97 13.18 -40.16
CA THR A 393 4.77 12.96 -39.34
C THR A 393 4.58 11.51 -38.90
N THR A 394 5.01 10.53 -39.70
CA THR A 394 4.84 9.10 -39.43
C THR A 394 5.60 8.61 -38.19
N TYR A 395 6.78 9.17 -37.90
CA TYR A 395 7.57 8.78 -36.73
C TYR A 395 7.09 9.46 -35.46
N VAL A 396 6.50 10.66 -35.57
CA VAL A 396 5.88 11.36 -34.45
C VAL A 396 4.68 10.57 -33.92
N ASP A 397 3.81 10.10 -34.82
CA ASP A 397 2.65 9.29 -34.45
C ASP A 397 3.05 7.99 -33.77
N LEU A 398 4.05 7.29 -34.31
CA LEU A 398 4.58 6.06 -33.72
C LEU A 398 5.19 6.31 -32.34
N THR A 399 5.92 7.42 -32.17
CA THR A 399 6.54 7.78 -30.88
C THR A 399 5.48 8.01 -29.81
N TYR A 400 4.40 8.74 -30.14
CA TYR A 400 3.28 8.94 -29.22
C TYR A 400 2.64 7.60 -28.80
N ASP A 401 2.40 6.70 -29.75
CA ASP A 401 1.81 5.39 -29.45
C ASP A 401 2.72 4.53 -28.57
N LEU A 402 4.03 4.57 -28.81
CA LEU A 402 5.02 3.90 -27.97
C LEU A 402 5.04 4.49 -26.56
N LEU A 403 5.06 5.81 -26.40
CA LEU A 403 4.99 6.47 -25.09
C LEU A 403 3.71 6.11 -24.34
N ARG A 404 2.56 6.05 -25.04
CA ARG A 404 1.29 5.59 -24.48
C ARG A 404 1.35 4.14 -24.02
N THR A 405 2.01 3.25 -24.78
CA THR A 405 2.19 1.86 -24.37
C THR A 405 3.15 1.70 -23.18
N ALA A 406 4.24 2.46 -23.14
CA ALA A 406 5.17 2.46 -22.00
C ALA A 406 4.51 3.01 -20.74
N THR A 407 3.70 4.07 -20.86
CA THR A 407 2.91 4.66 -19.77
C THR A 407 1.90 3.65 -19.21
N ARG A 408 1.15 2.94 -20.06
CA ARG A 408 0.24 1.86 -19.63
C ARG A 408 0.95 0.69 -18.95
N ARG A 409 2.23 0.46 -19.27
CA ARG A 409 3.09 -0.53 -18.60
C ARG A 409 3.76 0.02 -17.33
N GLY A 410 3.44 1.24 -16.90
CA GLY A 410 3.94 1.83 -15.66
C GLY A 410 5.33 2.44 -15.73
N HIS A 411 5.91 2.71 -16.92
CA HIS A 411 7.25 3.29 -16.99
C HIS A 411 7.24 4.77 -16.56
N PRO A 412 7.94 5.17 -15.48
CA PRO A 412 7.76 6.49 -14.87
C PRO A 412 8.20 7.62 -15.81
N GLN A 413 9.36 7.50 -16.45
CA GLN A 413 9.84 8.53 -17.39
C GLN A 413 8.90 8.66 -18.60
N ALA A 414 8.25 7.57 -19.01
CA ALA A 414 7.33 7.61 -20.14
C ALA A 414 6.06 8.40 -19.78
N MET A 415 5.59 8.33 -18.52
CA MET A 415 4.47 9.14 -18.02
C MET A 415 4.73 10.64 -18.19
N PHE A 416 5.95 11.10 -17.90
CA PHE A 416 6.34 12.50 -18.08
C PHE A 416 6.30 12.91 -19.56
N TYR A 417 7.02 12.21 -20.43
CA TYR A 417 7.08 12.58 -21.85
C TYR A 417 5.73 12.41 -22.55
N PHE A 418 4.91 11.45 -22.12
CA PHE A 418 3.54 11.30 -22.58
C PHE A 418 2.69 12.51 -22.15
N ALA A 419 2.74 12.91 -20.88
CA ALA A 419 2.03 14.08 -20.38
C ALA A 419 2.45 15.37 -21.11
N ASP A 420 3.74 15.57 -21.33
CA ASP A 420 4.26 16.74 -22.05
C ASP A 420 3.79 16.74 -23.52
N ALA A 421 3.74 15.57 -24.17
CA ALA A 421 3.17 15.46 -25.52
C ALA A 421 1.66 15.78 -25.56
N VAL A 422 0.90 15.33 -24.56
CA VAL A 422 -0.53 15.66 -24.42
C VAL A 422 -0.71 17.16 -24.20
N GLU A 423 0.08 17.78 -23.32
CA GLU A 423 0.06 19.22 -23.03
C GLU A 423 0.39 20.08 -24.27
N LEU A 424 1.29 19.61 -25.13
CA LEU A 424 1.63 20.26 -26.40
C LEU A 424 0.56 20.12 -27.50
N GLY A 425 -0.52 19.36 -27.25
CA GLY A 425 -1.65 19.19 -28.18
C GLY A 425 -1.51 18.03 -29.16
N PHE A 426 -0.54 17.12 -28.98
CA PHE A 426 -0.40 15.95 -29.87
C PHE A 426 -1.58 14.97 -29.76
N ALA A 427 -2.21 14.85 -28.58
CA ALA A 427 -3.38 14.01 -28.39
C ALA A 427 -4.58 14.48 -29.24
N GLU A 428 -4.81 15.79 -29.31
CA GLU A 428 -5.89 16.39 -30.10
C GLU A 428 -5.73 16.08 -31.59
N SER A 429 -4.49 16.04 -32.08
CA SER A 429 -4.18 15.67 -33.48
C SER A 429 -4.65 14.25 -33.84
N LYS A 430 -4.76 13.35 -32.85
CA LYS A 430 -5.27 11.98 -32.99
C LYS A 430 -6.76 11.83 -32.63
N GLY A 431 -7.43 12.93 -32.24
CA GLY A 431 -8.81 12.92 -31.76
C GLY A 431 -8.96 12.35 -30.35
N GLU A 432 -7.88 12.23 -29.59
CA GLU A 432 -7.91 11.86 -28.17
C GLU A 432 -8.05 13.15 -27.33
N LEU A 433 -9.03 13.18 -26.43
CA LEU A 433 -9.26 14.31 -25.52
C LEU A 433 -8.96 13.85 -24.11
N PHE A 434 -8.04 14.55 -23.43
CA PHE A 434 -7.73 14.35 -22.02
C PHE A 434 -8.33 15.46 -21.19
N THR A 435 -8.92 15.10 -20.06
CA THR A 435 -9.33 16.10 -19.07
C THR A 435 -8.10 16.60 -18.30
N CYS A 436 -8.16 17.83 -17.79
CA CYS A 436 -7.05 18.37 -17.00
C CYS A 436 -6.68 17.47 -15.80
N PRO A 437 -7.63 16.93 -15.00
CA PRO A 437 -7.28 16.03 -13.91
C PRO A 437 -6.54 14.77 -14.36
N GLU A 438 -6.96 14.15 -15.48
CA GLU A 438 -6.26 12.99 -16.05
C GLU A 438 -4.82 13.31 -16.43
N LEU A 439 -4.58 14.48 -17.05
CA LEU A 439 -3.24 14.93 -17.39
C LEU A 439 -2.37 15.15 -16.15
N VAL A 440 -2.93 15.78 -15.11
CA VAL A 440 -2.23 16.03 -13.84
C VAL A 440 -1.83 14.71 -13.16
N LEU A 441 -2.63 13.65 -13.26
CA LEU A 441 -2.31 12.35 -12.67
C LEU A 441 -1.02 11.76 -13.25
N PHE A 442 -0.73 11.94 -14.55
CA PHE A 442 0.54 11.48 -15.13
C PHE A 442 1.74 12.22 -14.54
N TYR A 443 1.66 13.55 -14.41
CA TYR A 443 2.73 14.33 -13.77
C TYR A 443 2.87 14.03 -12.28
N LYS A 444 1.75 13.88 -11.55
CA LYS A 444 1.73 13.47 -10.15
C LYS A 444 2.44 12.13 -10.00
N SER A 445 2.03 11.11 -10.75
CA SER A 445 2.65 9.79 -10.71
C SER A 445 4.15 9.84 -10.98
N PHE A 446 4.60 10.58 -11.99
CA PHE A 446 6.04 10.77 -12.24
C PHE A 446 6.77 11.41 -11.07
N VAL A 447 6.21 12.45 -10.47
CA VAL A 447 6.79 13.14 -9.30
C VAL A 447 6.89 12.21 -8.09
N GLU A 448 5.91 11.33 -7.88
CA GLU A 448 5.95 10.33 -6.81
C GLU A 448 7.03 9.28 -7.04
N HIS A 449 7.24 8.84 -8.28
CA HIS A 449 8.33 7.92 -8.65
C HIS A 449 9.71 8.60 -8.58
N ALA A 450 9.79 9.92 -8.73
CA ALA A 450 11.01 10.72 -8.55
C ALA A 450 11.38 10.92 -7.06
N GLU A 451 11.06 9.92 -6.22
CA GLU A 451 11.22 9.90 -4.77
C GLU A 451 12.63 10.30 -4.29
N PRO A 452 13.73 9.74 -4.83
CA PRO A 452 15.06 10.02 -4.30
C PRO A 452 15.49 11.48 -4.45
N VAL A 453 14.90 12.20 -5.42
CA VAL A 453 15.24 13.60 -5.72
C VAL A 453 14.30 14.55 -5.00
N LEU A 454 12.99 14.29 -5.03
CA LEU A 454 11.98 15.20 -4.52
C LEU A 454 11.51 14.89 -3.10
N LEU A 455 11.62 13.63 -2.66
CA LEU A 455 11.01 13.10 -1.43
C LEU A 455 12.02 12.36 -0.51
N PRO A 456 13.23 12.90 -0.25
CA PRO A 456 14.24 12.20 0.55
C PRO A 456 13.81 11.93 2.01
N HIS A 457 12.82 12.69 2.51
CA HIS A 457 12.30 12.55 3.86
C HIS A 457 11.56 11.23 4.11
N LEU A 458 11.12 10.50 3.07
CA LEU A 458 10.52 9.17 3.19
C LEU A 458 11.55 8.15 3.66
N SER A 459 12.73 8.13 3.04
CA SER A 459 13.85 7.28 3.46
C SER A 459 14.27 7.58 4.91
N TYR A 460 14.31 8.86 5.29
CA TYR A 460 14.56 9.29 6.66
C TYR A 460 13.46 8.79 7.62
N ALA A 461 12.18 8.96 7.26
CA ALA A 461 11.04 8.54 8.09
C ALA A 461 11.09 7.03 8.37
N PHE A 462 11.38 6.25 7.33
CA PHE A 462 11.47 4.80 7.42
C PHE A 462 12.68 4.35 8.25
N GLN A 463 13.85 4.97 8.09
CA GLN A 463 15.02 4.66 8.92
C GLN A 463 14.78 4.98 10.39
N GLU A 464 14.15 6.12 10.69
CA GLU A 464 13.77 6.47 12.06
C GLU A 464 12.77 5.46 12.63
N LEU A 465 11.80 5.00 11.84
CA LEU A 465 10.84 3.97 12.23
C LEU A 465 11.55 2.65 12.54
N ALA A 466 12.47 2.22 11.67
CA ALA A 466 13.24 0.98 11.82
C ALA A 466 14.02 0.93 13.14
N HIS A 467 14.46 2.09 13.67
CA HIS A 467 15.17 2.22 14.94
C HIS A 467 14.24 2.54 16.13
N GLY A 468 12.93 2.53 15.95
CA GLY A 468 11.95 2.80 17.03
C GLY A 468 11.79 4.28 17.39
N ASN A 469 12.22 5.20 16.51
CA ASN A 469 12.07 6.65 16.68
C ASN A 469 10.72 7.13 16.10
N TYR A 470 9.61 6.66 16.66
CA TYR A 470 8.27 6.88 16.09
C TYR A 470 7.88 8.35 15.98
N LYS A 471 8.31 9.24 16.91
CA LYS A 471 8.05 10.68 16.82
C LYS A 471 8.69 11.31 15.58
N ASN A 472 9.93 10.93 15.30
CA ASN A 472 10.68 11.41 14.14
C ASN A 472 10.18 10.81 12.83
N ALA A 473 9.85 9.50 12.86
CA ALA A 473 9.22 8.83 11.73
C ALA A 473 7.92 9.54 11.34
N LEU A 474 7.07 9.81 12.33
CA LEU A 474 5.80 10.51 12.16
C LEU A 474 6.01 11.91 11.54
N LEU A 475 7.03 12.67 11.94
CA LEU A 475 7.36 13.95 11.30
C LEU A 475 7.68 13.78 9.81
N GLY A 476 8.50 12.79 9.43
CA GLY A 476 8.83 12.55 8.03
C GLY A 476 7.60 12.16 7.20
N TYR A 477 6.77 11.25 7.72
CA TYR A 477 5.50 10.88 7.06
C TYR A 477 4.50 12.03 6.98
N LEU A 478 4.49 12.97 7.93
CA LEU A 478 3.63 14.15 7.81
C LEU A 478 4.04 15.07 6.67
N ILE A 479 5.34 15.31 6.52
CA ILE A 479 5.86 16.17 5.45
C ILE A 479 5.39 15.60 4.11
N ALA A 480 5.53 14.29 3.92
CA ALA A 480 5.02 13.55 2.77
C ALA A 480 3.48 13.58 2.66
N ALA A 481 2.77 13.45 3.77
CA ALA A 481 1.30 13.46 3.79
C ALA A 481 0.72 14.80 3.35
N GLU A 482 1.30 15.93 3.78
CA GLU A 482 0.90 17.27 3.33
C GLU A 482 1.27 17.53 1.86
N GLN A 483 2.29 16.83 1.33
CA GLN A 483 2.63 16.84 -0.09
C GLN A 483 1.64 16.03 -0.96
N GLY A 484 0.69 15.31 -0.34
CA GLY A 484 -0.38 14.61 -1.04
C GLY A 484 -0.17 13.13 -1.26
N LEU A 485 0.90 12.55 -0.72
CA LEU A 485 1.23 11.13 -0.88
C LEU A 485 0.26 10.26 -0.07
N LEU A 486 -0.53 9.43 -0.77
CA LEU A 486 -1.54 8.56 -0.17
C LEU A 486 -0.95 7.64 0.90
N ASN A 487 0.09 6.88 0.57
CA ASN A 487 0.74 5.93 1.48
C ASN A 487 1.29 6.60 2.74
N SER A 488 1.72 7.86 2.62
CA SER A 488 2.21 8.65 3.74
C SER A 488 1.09 9.23 4.60
N GLN A 489 -0.05 9.62 4.02
CA GLN A 489 -1.24 10.00 4.78
C GLN A 489 -1.73 8.84 5.64
N LEU A 490 -1.79 7.65 5.07
CA LEU A 490 -2.15 6.43 5.80
C LEU A 490 -1.13 6.08 6.89
N SER A 491 0.17 6.16 6.58
CA SER A 491 1.25 5.91 7.55
C SER A 491 1.24 6.89 8.71
N ALA A 492 1.01 8.18 8.43
CA ALA A 492 0.85 9.21 9.46
C ALA A 492 -0.40 8.95 10.30
N ALA A 493 -1.53 8.60 9.67
CA ALA A 493 -2.75 8.23 10.37
C ALA A 493 -2.54 7.02 11.30
N TYR A 494 -1.86 5.97 10.82
CA TYR A 494 -1.53 4.77 11.59
C TYR A 494 -0.61 5.06 12.78
N LEU A 495 0.36 5.96 12.65
CA LEU A 495 1.21 6.38 13.77
C LEU A 495 0.45 7.25 14.79
N LEU A 496 -0.58 7.98 14.36
CA LEU A 496 -1.43 8.80 15.22
C LEU A 496 -2.50 8.00 15.95
N TYR A 497 -3.09 7.01 15.28
CA TYR A 497 -4.18 6.17 15.78
C TYR A 497 -4.04 4.75 15.24
N GLN A 498 -4.12 3.77 16.15
CA GLN A 498 -4.01 2.35 15.80
C GLN A 498 -5.28 1.59 16.14
N THR A 499 -5.70 0.76 15.21
CA THR A 499 -6.74 -0.25 15.45
C THR A 499 -6.23 -1.26 16.47
N GLU A 500 -7.02 -1.53 17.50
CA GLU A 500 -6.68 -2.51 18.52
C GLU A 500 -7.48 -3.80 18.29
N PRO A 501 -6.89 -4.98 18.59
CA PRO A 501 -7.65 -6.22 18.56
C PRO A 501 -8.78 -6.17 19.59
N LEU A 502 -9.89 -6.85 19.29
CA LEU A 502 -11.09 -6.89 20.13
C LEU A 502 -10.78 -7.25 21.59
N PHE A 503 -9.80 -8.15 21.81
CA PHE A 503 -9.37 -8.65 23.12
C PHE A 503 -7.97 -8.15 23.51
N ALA A 504 -7.77 -6.83 23.56
CA ALA A 504 -6.57 -6.23 24.13
C ALA A 504 -6.64 -6.18 25.67
N TRP A 505 -5.60 -6.70 26.35
CA TRP A 505 -5.51 -6.70 27.82
C TRP A 505 -5.29 -5.30 28.41
N LYS A 506 -4.57 -4.43 27.67
CA LYS A 506 -4.37 -3.02 27.98
C LYS A 506 -4.65 -2.22 26.72
N ARG A 507 -5.73 -1.43 26.73
CA ARG A 507 -6.09 -0.54 25.62
C ARG A 507 -5.25 0.72 25.63
N LYS A 508 -4.89 1.19 24.44
CA LYS A 508 -4.21 2.46 24.22
C LYS A 508 -5.15 3.63 24.47
N THR A 509 -4.58 4.73 24.93
CA THR A 509 -5.29 5.98 25.15
C THR A 509 -4.86 7.00 24.11
N TYR A 510 -5.81 7.77 23.60
CA TYR A 510 -5.53 8.74 22.55
C TYR A 510 -5.94 10.14 22.98
N ASN A 511 -5.11 11.13 22.67
CA ASN A 511 -5.44 12.54 22.88
C ASN A 511 -6.35 13.05 21.77
N ALA A 512 -7.31 13.91 22.09
CA ALA A 512 -8.22 14.53 21.15
C ALA A 512 -7.52 15.20 19.96
N THR A 513 -6.42 15.94 20.18
CA THR A 513 -5.68 16.60 19.09
C THR A 513 -5.07 15.60 18.10
N ARG A 514 -4.56 14.47 18.62
CA ARG A 514 -3.97 13.40 17.79
C ARG A 514 -5.04 12.63 17.02
N VAL A 515 -6.17 12.35 17.66
CA VAL A 515 -7.33 11.72 17.01
C VAL A 515 -7.87 12.60 15.89
N GLN A 516 -8.04 13.91 16.13
CA GLN A 516 -8.47 14.84 15.09
C GLN A 516 -7.49 14.92 13.92
N ALA A 517 -6.17 14.86 14.19
CA ALA A 517 -5.17 14.79 13.14
C ALA A 517 -5.26 13.46 12.36
N ALA A 518 -5.44 12.32 13.03
CA ALA A 518 -5.61 11.02 12.39
C ALA A 518 -6.85 11.01 11.48
N LEU A 519 -8.00 11.48 11.99
CA LEU A 519 -9.24 11.60 11.21
C LEU A 519 -9.04 12.44 9.95
N ARG A 520 -8.32 13.57 10.06
CA ARG A 520 -8.00 14.42 8.90
C ARG A 520 -7.20 13.65 7.84
N TYR A 521 -6.16 12.92 8.24
CA TYR A 521 -5.33 12.18 7.26
C TYR A 521 -6.07 10.98 6.67
N LEU A 522 -6.91 10.30 7.45
CA LEU A 522 -7.79 9.26 6.92
C LEU A 522 -8.81 9.83 5.93
N ASP A 523 -9.36 11.02 6.19
CA ASP A 523 -10.29 11.72 5.29
C ASP A 523 -9.61 12.13 3.98
N LEU A 524 -8.37 12.62 4.06
CA LEU A 524 -7.55 12.90 2.87
C LEU A 524 -7.20 11.63 2.07
N ALA A 525 -6.99 10.49 2.75
CA ALA A 525 -6.77 9.23 2.06
C ALA A 525 -8.06 8.67 1.45
N SER A 526 -9.20 8.85 2.11
CA SER A 526 -10.52 8.49 1.62
C SER A 526 -10.91 9.29 0.38
N SER A 527 -10.56 10.58 0.31
CA SER A 527 -10.77 11.40 -0.90
C SER A 527 -9.84 11.05 -2.07
N GLN A 528 -8.82 10.23 -1.82
CA GLN A 528 -7.98 9.59 -2.83
C GLN A 528 -8.40 8.13 -3.07
N ASP A 529 -9.66 7.80 -2.79
CA ASP A 529 -10.32 6.52 -3.08
C ASP A 529 -9.74 5.29 -2.37
N HIS A 530 -9.03 5.50 -1.25
CA HIS A 530 -8.53 4.39 -0.46
C HIS A 530 -9.67 3.75 0.39
N VAL A 531 -10.01 2.51 0.06
CA VAL A 531 -11.18 1.78 0.59
C VAL A 531 -11.05 1.54 2.10
N ASP A 532 -9.93 0.97 2.55
CA ASP A 532 -9.73 0.60 3.96
C ASP A 532 -9.77 1.82 4.89
N SER A 533 -9.25 2.98 4.47
CA SER A 533 -9.32 4.21 5.28
C SER A 533 -10.74 4.75 5.37
N THR A 534 -11.54 4.59 4.31
CA THR A 534 -12.94 4.98 4.29
C THR A 534 -13.76 4.13 5.27
N ILE A 535 -13.50 2.82 5.31
CA ILE A 535 -14.12 1.91 6.30
C ILE A 535 -13.67 2.28 7.71
N LEU A 536 -12.38 2.58 7.91
CA LEU A 536 -11.84 2.97 9.21
C LEU A 536 -12.45 4.28 9.73
N LEU A 537 -12.67 5.27 8.87
CA LEU A 537 -13.44 6.47 9.24
C LEU A 537 -14.85 6.10 9.69
N GLY A 538 -15.53 5.24 8.93
CA GLY A 538 -16.84 4.71 9.31
C GLY A 538 -16.84 4.06 10.68
N ASP A 539 -15.83 3.23 10.99
CA ASP A 539 -15.67 2.57 12.29
C ASP A 539 -15.42 3.58 13.43
N LEU A 540 -14.62 4.61 13.18
CA LEU A 540 -14.32 5.65 14.17
C LEU A 540 -15.57 6.48 14.52
N TYR A 541 -16.36 6.87 13.50
CA TYR A 541 -17.61 7.58 13.72
C TYR A 541 -18.70 6.67 14.30
N ALA A 542 -18.78 5.40 13.90
CA ALA A 542 -19.80 4.47 14.42
C ALA A 542 -19.62 4.18 15.90
N ASN A 543 -18.38 3.93 16.33
CA ASN A 543 -18.09 3.56 17.72
C ASN A 543 -17.93 4.79 18.63
N GLY A 544 -17.48 5.92 18.07
CA GLY A 544 -16.92 7.02 18.85
C GLY A 544 -15.64 6.61 19.58
N LEU A 545 -14.91 7.58 20.12
CA LEU A 545 -13.68 7.32 20.89
C LEU A 545 -13.79 7.96 22.27
N PRO A 546 -14.10 7.17 23.33
CA PRO A 546 -14.10 7.68 24.69
C PRO A 546 -12.66 8.05 25.09
N GLY A 547 -12.42 9.34 25.36
CA GLY A 547 -11.09 9.92 25.63
C GLY A 547 -10.50 10.74 24.49
N GLY A 548 -10.90 10.48 23.23
CA GLY A 548 -10.50 11.24 22.04
C GLY A 548 -11.41 12.42 21.70
N ALA A 549 -12.44 12.67 22.51
CA ALA A 549 -13.48 13.68 22.28
C ALA A 549 -14.24 13.51 20.95
N LEU A 550 -14.34 12.28 20.43
CA LEU A 550 -15.15 11.96 19.26
C LEU A 550 -16.45 11.26 19.70
N ALA A 551 -17.58 11.95 19.55
CA ALA A 551 -18.90 11.38 19.80
C ALA A 551 -19.29 10.42 18.66
N PRO A 552 -20.05 9.35 18.95
CA PRO A 552 -20.56 8.47 17.91
C PRO A 552 -21.54 9.24 17.00
N ASP A 553 -21.36 9.08 15.70
CA ASP A 553 -22.15 9.70 14.63
C ASP A 553 -22.46 8.63 13.57
N HIS A 554 -23.62 7.99 13.74
CA HIS A 554 -24.03 6.87 12.90
C HIS A 554 -24.42 7.32 11.48
N GLU A 555 -24.86 8.57 11.29
CA GLU A 555 -25.20 9.09 9.96
C GLU A 555 -23.94 9.24 9.09
N LYS A 556 -22.87 9.82 9.66
CA LYS A 556 -21.57 9.88 8.97
C LYS A 556 -21.00 8.50 8.73
N ALA A 557 -21.07 7.61 9.72
CA ALA A 557 -20.59 6.25 9.56
C ALA A 557 -21.30 5.53 8.41
N PHE A 558 -22.63 5.67 8.33
CA PHE A 558 -23.43 5.14 7.24
C PHE A 558 -22.96 5.69 5.89
N ALA A 559 -22.75 7.01 5.77
CA ALA A 559 -22.24 7.64 4.54
C ALA A 559 -20.87 7.07 4.11
N TYR A 560 -19.91 6.94 5.02
CA TYR A 560 -18.60 6.37 4.69
C TYR A 560 -18.69 4.90 4.28
N TYR A 561 -19.51 4.08 4.96
CA TYR A 561 -19.70 2.70 4.54
C TYR A 561 -20.41 2.59 3.19
N THR A 562 -21.35 3.49 2.88
CA THR A 562 -21.97 3.53 1.53
C THR A 562 -20.94 3.88 0.47
N ALA A 563 -20.06 4.85 0.71
CA ALA A 563 -18.98 5.21 -0.21
C ALA A 563 -18.02 4.04 -0.43
N ALA A 564 -17.59 3.35 0.64
CA ALA A 564 -16.72 2.18 0.52
C ALA A 564 -17.41 1.00 -0.19
N ALA A 565 -18.71 0.80 0.00
CA ALA A 565 -19.46 -0.26 -0.68
C ALA A 565 -19.61 -0.02 -2.19
N LEU A 566 -19.56 1.23 -2.67
CA LEU A 566 -19.52 1.55 -4.11
C LEU A 566 -18.26 1.00 -4.80
N TYR A 567 -17.16 0.88 -4.05
CA TYR A 567 -15.92 0.25 -4.49
C TYR A 567 -15.95 -1.29 -4.39
N ALA A 568 -17.15 -1.88 -4.31
CA ALA A 568 -17.35 -3.33 -4.18
C ALA A 568 -16.64 -3.95 -2.96
N SER A 569 -16.50 -3.18 -1.87
CA SER A 569 -15.88 -3.67 -0.64
C SER A 569 -16.78 -4.67 0.10
N ALA A 570 -16.23 -5.87 0.37
CA ALA A 570 -16.94 -6.91 1.11
C ALA A 570 -17.13 -6.52 2.59
N HIS A 571 -16.11 -5.93 3.19
CA HIS A 571 -16.10 -5.46 4.56
C HIS A 571 -17.07 -4.29 4.74
N ALA A 572 -17.08 -3.31 3.82
CA ALA A 572 -18.04 -2.21 3.88
C ALA A 572 -19.49 -2.70 3.73
N CYS A 573 -19.75 -3.64 2.81
CA CYS A 573 -21.07 -4.26 2.65
C CYS A 573 -21.51 -4.99 3.92
N TYR A 574 -20.61 -5.70 4.60
CA TYR A 574 -20.92 -6.32 5.90
C TYR A 574 -21.31 -5.26 6.95
N LYS A 575 -20.56 -4.15 7.04
CA LYS A 575 -20.84 -3.05 7.97
C LYS A 575 -22.16 -2.35 7.65
N LEU A 576 -22.49 -2.14 6.38
CA LEU A 576 -23.80 -1.63 5.96
C LEU A 576 -24.92 -2.60 6.32
N GLY A 577 -24.75 -3.90 6.06
CA GLY A 577 -25.73 -4.91 6.44
C GLY A 577 -26.02 -4.88 7.94
N TYR A 578 -24.98 -4.67 8.76
CA TYR A 578 -25.11 -4.46 10.19
C TYR A 578 -25.84 -3.15 10.53
N MET A 579 -25.51 -2.03 9.90
CA MET A 579 -26.21 -0.75 10.11
C MET A 579 -27.71 -0.87 9.79
N TYR A 580 -28.08 -1.50 8.67
CA TYR A 580 -29.49 -1.76 8.32
C TYR A 580 -30.19 -2.71 9.27
N GLU A 581 -29.53 -3.78 9.73
CA GLU A 581 -30.11 -4.75 10.67
C GLU A 581 -30.50 -4.11 12.01
N TYR A 582 -29.77 -3.08 12.44
CA TYR A 582 -30.00 -2.38 13.70
C TYR A 582 -30.64 -0.99 13.53
N GLY A 583 -30.91 -0.55 12.30
CA GLY A 583 -31.45 0.78 12.01
C GLY A 583 -30.50 1.93 12.37
N LEU A 584 -29.18 1.73 12.31
CA LEU A 584 -28.17 2.73 12.69
C LEU A 584 -27.88 3.66 11.50
N GLY A 585 -28.07 4.98 11.68
CA GLY A 585 -27.76 5.99 10.66
C GLY A 585 -28.76 6.06 9.49
N VAL A 586 -29.86 5.30 9.56
CA VAL A 586 -30.95 5.29 8.56
C VAL A 586 -31.96 6.41 8.91
N PRO A 587 -32.58 7.11 7.93
CA PRO A 587 -33.44 8.30 8.18
C PRO A 587 -34.56 8.13 9.21
N ASN A 588 -35.06 6.91 9.42
CA ASN A 588 -36.12 6.61 10.38
C ASN A 588 -35.64 5.81 11.60
N SER A 589 -34.33 5.55 11.71
CA SER A 589 -33.72 4.63 12.68
C SER A 589 -34.40 3.26 12.79
N SER A 590 -35.15 2.86 11.77
CA SER A 590 -35.89 1.61 11.72
C SER A 590 -35.03 0.54 11.07
N PRO A 591 -34.97 -0.68 11.65
CA PRO A 591 -34.23 -1.77 11.03
C PRO A 591 -34.88 -2.18 9.70
N ASP A 592 -34.06 -2.33 8.66
CA ASP A 592 -34.46 -2.86 7.35
C ASP A 592 -33.77 -4.20 7.12
N TYR A 593 -34.49 -5.28 7.42
CA TYR A 593 -33.96 -6.63 7.32
C TYR A 593 -33.75 -7.09 5.87
N TYR A 594 -34.47 -6.54 4.89
CA TYR A 594 -34.31 -6.91 3.48
C TYR A 594 -33.03 -6.32 2.91
N MET A 595 -32.78 -5.04 3.17
CA MET A 595 -31.53 -4.40 2.79
C MET A 595 -30.35 -5.02 3.54
N ALA A 596 -30.51 -5.32 4.83
CA ALA A 596 -29.48 -6.02 5.60
C ALA A 596 -29.08 -7.36 4.94
N LYS A 597 -30.07 -8.19 4.56
CA LYS A 597 -29.82 -9.46 3.85
C LYS A 597 -29.07 -9.21 2.55
N ARG A 598 -29.52 -8.26 1.72
CA ARG A 598 -28.91 -7.95 0.43
C ARG A 598 -27.44 -7.58 0.58
N TYR A 599 -27.10 -6.72 1.53
CA TYR A 599 -25.72 -6.31 1.78
C TYR A 599 -24.87 -7.44 2.36
N TYR A 600 -25.43 -8.32 3.20
CA TYR A 600 -24.72 -9.52 3.63
C TYR A 600 -24.47 -10.50 2.47
N ASP A 601 -25.43 -10.68 1.57
CA ASP A 601 -25.26 -11.52 0.38
C ASP A 601 -24.23 -10.91 -0.60
N LEU A 602 -24.24 -9.58 -0.79
CA LEU A 602 -23.22 -8.85 -1.57
C LEU A 602 -21.83 -8.97 -0.96
N SER A 603 -21.72 -8.86 0.36
CA SER A 603 -20.46 -9.03 1.08
C SER A 603 -19.84 -10.41 0.80
N ILE A 604 -20.65 -11.48 0.81
CA ILE A 604 -20.18 -12.84 0.45
C ILE A 604 -19.67 -12.89 -0.99
N LYS A 605 -20.42 -12.28 -1.93
CA LYS A 605 -20.05 -12.26 -3.35
C LYS A 605 -18.71 -11.55 -3.55
N TYR A 606 -18.59 -10.31 -3.07
CA TYR A 606 -17.37 -9.53 -3.23
C TYR A 606 -16.17 -10.18 -2.54
N TYR A 607 -16.37 -10.81 -1.38
CA TYR A 607 -15.29 -11.53 -0.71
C TYR A 607 -14.79 -12.75 -1.52
N GLN A 608 -15.70 -13.44 -2.23
CA GLN A 608 -15.32 -14.53 -3.14
C GLN A 608 -14.60 -14.00 -4.39
N ASP A 609 -15.12 -12.92 -4.98
CA ASP A 609 -14.50 -12.29 -6.16
C ASP A 609 -13.07 -11.80 -5.81
N LEU A 610 -12.89 -11.17 -4.65
CA LEU A 610 -11.59 -10.69 -4.16
C LEU A 610 -10.58 -11.84 -3.99
N ASP A 611 -10.98 -12.96 -3.39
CA ASP A 611 -10.10 -14.14 -3.21
C ASP A 611 -9.68 -14.75 -4.56
N THR A 612 -10.59 -14.78 -5.54
CA THR A 612 -10.24 -15.23 -6.90
C THR A 612 -9.27 -14.29 -7.60
N MET A 613 -9.37 -12.98 -7.35
CA MET A 613 -8.52 -11.96 -7.97
C MET A 613 -7.14 -11.90 -7.32
N LEU A 614 -7.04 -12.03 -5.99
CA LEU A 614 -5.78 -11.95 -5.26
C LEU A 614 -4.91 -13.22 -5.33
N LEU A 615 -5.41 -14.32 -5.91
CA LEU A 615 -4.69 -15.60 -6.06
C LEU A 615 -4.06 -16.10 -4.74
N THR A 616 -4.66 -15.76 -3.58
CA THR A 616 -4.14 -16.11 -2.25
C THR A 616 -4.41 -17.58 -1.94
N LEU A 617 -3.51 -18.45 -2.37
CA LEU A 617 -3.62 -19.91 -2.40
C LEU A 617 -3.70 -20.66 -1.05
N GLU A 618 -3.85 -20.01 0.10
CA GLU A 618 -3.59 -20.72 1.38
C GLU A 618 -4.82 -21.25 2.14
N SER A 619 -6.05 -20.75 1.92
CA SER A 619 -7.21 -21.31 2.61
C SER A 619 -8.55 -20.80 2.08
N LYS A 620 -9.56 -21.67 2.02
CA LYS A 620 -10.94 -21.28 1.66
C LYS A 620 -11.42 -20.10 2.53
N PRO A 621 -12.01 -19.05 1.92
CA PRO A 621 -12.46 -17.87 2.63
C PRO A 621 -13.49 -18.22 3.72
N SER A 622 -13.23 -17.81 4.98
CA SER A 622 -14.12 -18.07 6.11
C SER A 622 -15.31 -17.11 6.10
N THR A 623 -16.32 -17.43 5.29
CA THR A 623 -17.64 -16.74 5.27
C THR A 623 -18.51 -17.02 6.51
N SER A 624 -17.94 -17.62 7.57
CA SER A 624 -18.65 -18.04 8.77
C SER A 624 -19.29 -16.85 9.49
N ALA A 625 -18.57 -15.74 9.68
CA ALA A 625 -19.09 -14.55 10.35
C ALA A 625 -20.33 -13.97 9.63
N ILE A 626 -20.29 -13.91 8.30
CA ILE A 626 -21.43 -13.42 7.50
C ILE A 626 -22.59 -14.41 7.55
N LYS A 627 -22.33 -15.71 7.49
CA LYS A 627 -23.36 -16.76 7.66
C LYS A 627 -24.03 -16.71 9.03
N TRP A 628 -23.27 -16.44 10.10
CA TRP A 628 -23.81 -16.22 11.43
C TRP A 628 -24.67 -14.95 11.49
N ALA A 629 -24.25 -13.86 10.84
CA ALA A 629 -25.05 -12.64 10.74
C ALA A 629 -26.37 -12.89 9.98
N LEU A 630 -26.33 -13.62 8.87
CA LEU A 630 -27.53 -14.05 8.13
C LEU A 630 -28.45 -14.96 8.96
N LEU A 631 -27.88 -15.88 9.74
CA LEU A 631 -28.66 -16.71 10.67
C LEU A 631 -29.32 -15.85 11.76
N ARG A 632 -28.57 -14.92 12.35
CA ARG A 632 -29.08 -13.97 13.35
C ARG A 632 -30.21 -13.12 12.77
N LEU A 633 -30.03 -12.62 11.55
CA LEU A 633 -31.03 -11.84 10.82
C LEU A 633 -32.33 -12.65 10.61
N ARG A 634 -32.21 -13.91 10.18
CA ARG A 634 -33.36 -14.82 10.02
C ARG A 634 -34.10 -15.04 11.34
N LEU A 635 -33.37 -15.20 12.44
CA LEU A 635 -33.98 -15.34 13.78
C LEU A 635 -34.70 -14.06 14.23
N LYS A 636 -34.10 -12.89 13.99
CA LYS A 636 -34.74 -11.59 14.30
C LYS A 636 -36.01 -11.36 13.50
N PHE A 637 -36.00 -11.69 12.21
CA PHE A 637 -37.17 -11.58 11.34
C PHE A 637 -38.33 -12.46 11.86
N LEU A 638 -38.04 -13.72 12.23
CA LEU A 638 -39.04 -14.64 12.80
C LEU A 638 -39.68 -14.12 14.10
N LEU A 639 -38.91 -13.43 14.93
CA LEU A 639 -39.40 -12.86 16.19
C LEU A 639 -40.18 -11.56 15.96
N SER A 640 -39.76 -10.73 15.00
CA SER A 640 -40.40 -9.47 14.65
C SER A 640 -41.79 -9.61 14.02
N ASP A 641 -42.04 -10.68 13.25
CA ASP A 641 -43.36 -10.96 12.65
C ASP A 641 -44.38 -11.50 13.66
N SER A 642 -43.93 -11.93 14.84
CA SER A 642 -44.83 -12.37 15.91
C SER A 642 -45.56 -11.19 16.59
N GLU A 643 -45.00 -9.98 16.57
CA GLU A 643 -45.61 -8.78 17.14
C GLU A 643 -46.63 -8.10 16.21
N LYS A 644 -46.57 -8.35 14.89
CA LYS A 644 -47.54 -7.82 13.91
C LYS A 644 -48.77 -8.71 13.70
N ARG A 645 -48.84 -9.86 14.39
CA ARG A 645 -49.88 -10.87 14.20
C ARG A 645 -51.13 -10.68 15.06
N ASP A 646 -51.17 -9.66 15.91
CA ASP A 646 -52.31 -9.43 16.81
C ASP A 646 -53.57 -8.88 16.10
N ASP A 647 -53.50 -8.48 14.81
CA ASP A 647 -54.65 -7.88 14.09
C ASP A 647 -55.14 -8.65 12.84
N ALA A 648 -54.75 -9.91 12.62
CA ALA A 648 -55.23 -10.68 11.47
C ALA A 648 -55.69 -12.10 11.84
N GLU A 649 -56.91 -12.18 12.37
CA GLU A 649 -57.64 -13.44 12.53
C GLU A 649 -57.99 -14.10 11.17
N SER A 650 -57.72 -15.40 11.09
CA SER A 650 -58.54 -16.42 10.42
C SER A 650 -58.47 -16.60 8.89
N THR A 651 -57.30 -16.92 8.36
CA THR A 651 -57.24 -17.85 7.20
C THR A 651 -56.21 -18.93 7.43
N GLY A 652 -56.69 -20.17 7.56
CA GLY A 652 -55.87 -21.34 7.85
C GLY A 652 -54.80 -21.58 6.78
N TRP A 653 -53.58 -21.85 7.24
CA TRP A 653 -52.36 -22.15 6.48
C TRP A 653 -52.48 -23.23 5.38
N LEU A 654 -53.61 -23.93 5.28
CA LEU A 654 -53.89 -24.95 4.26
C LEU A 654 -54.43 -24.36 2.96
N ASP A 655 -55.10 -23.20 2.98
CA ASP A 655 -55.63 -22.56 1.76
C ASP A 655 -54.55 -21.77 1.01
N THR A 656 -53.60 -21.19 1.74
CA THR A 656 -52.39 -20.59 1.16
C THR A 656 -51.53 -21.63 0.44
N LEU A 657 -51.49 -22.86 0.97
CA LEU A 657 -50.75 -24.00 0.40
C LEU A 657 -51.32 -24.47 -0.94
N LYS A 658 -52.65 -24.37 -1.13
CA LYS A 658 -53.29 -24.72 -2.41
C LYS A 658 -53.04 -23.68 -3.50
N ASN A 659 -52.92 -22.40 -3.13
CA ASN A 659 -52.72 -21.32 -4.08
C ASN A 659 -51.28 -21.24 -4.58
N LEU A 660 -50.30 -21.61 -3.75
CA LEU A 660 -48.88 -21.65 -4.14
C LEU A 660 -48.55 -22.73 -5.18
N ALA A 661 -49.34 -23.79 -5.27
CA ALA A 661 -49.11 -24.88 -6.22
C ALA A 661 -49.36 -24.48 -7.70
N ARG A 662 -49.82 -23.26 -7.97
CA ARG A 662 -50.25 -22.80 -9.30
C ARG A 662 -49.36 -21.78 -10.00
N SER A 663 -48.34 -21.21 -9.36
CA SER A 663 -47.55 -20.13 -9.98
C SER A 663 -46.17 -20.61 -10.42
N LYS A 664 -45.93 -20.55 -11.74
CA LYS A 664 -44.69 -20.93 -12.41
C LYS A 664 -44.36 -19.79 -13.37
N ASP A 665 -43.25 -19.08 -13.15
CA ASP A 665 -42.30 -18.58 -14.17
C ASP A 665 -41.28 -17.60 -13.55
N ILE A 666 -39.99 -17.84 -13.84
CA ILE A 666 -38.81 -17.26 -13.15
C ILE A 666 -38.12 -16.18 -14.02
N GLY A 667 -38.64 -15.89 -15.22
CA GLY A 667 -37.99 -15.00 -16.20
C GLY A 667 -38.23 -13.48 -16.03
N ASP A 668 -39.38 -13.08 -15.47
CA ASP A 668 -39.82 -11.67 -15.42
C ASP A 668 -39.31 -10.88 -14.19
N LEU A 669 -38.45 -11.49 -13.36
CA LEU A 669 -38.11 -11.00 -12.02
C LEU A 669 -36.90 -10.06 -12.01
N ASP A 670 -35.95 -10.22 -12.93
CA ASP A 670 -34.72 -9.42 -12.95
C ASP A 670 -34.95 -7.99 -13.48
N GLU A 671 -35.85 -7.83 -14.46
CA GLU A 671 -36.16 -6.53 -15.06
C GLU A 671 -36.97 -5.63 -14.10
N LYS A 672 -37.87 -6.23 -13.33
CA LYS A 672 -38.60 -5.55 -12.25
C LYS A 672 -37.71 -5.24 -11.06
N ALA A 673 -36.66 -6.03 -10.80
CA ALA A 673 -35.70 -5.77 -9.72
C ALA A 673 -34.75 -4.59 -10.03
N ALA A 674 -34.37 -4.41 -11.31
CA ALA A 674 -33.60 -3.24 -11.75
C ALA A 674 -34.42 -1.94 -11.63
N ALA A 675 -35.69 -1.97 -12.03
CA ALA A 675 -36.61 -0.85 -11.87
C ALA A 675 -36.86 -0.49 -10.38
N ARG A 676 -36.89 -1.49 -9.49
CA ARG A 676 -37.00 -1.30 -8.02
C ARG A 676 -35.79 -0.58 -7.41
N ALA A 677 -34.58 -0.80 -7.94
CA ALA A 677 -33.36 -0.18 -7.42
C ALA A 677 -33.23 1.29 -7.82
N GLN A 678 -33.68 1.66 -9.03
CA GLN A 678 -33.70 3.05 -9.48
C GLN A 678 -34.76 3.88 -8.76
N ALA A 679 -35.96 3.34 -8.55
CA ALA A 679 -37.04 4.06 -7.86
C ALA A 679 -36.70 4.41 -6.38
N HIS A 680 -35.88 3.60 -5.69
CA HIS A 680 -35.45 3.88 -4.32
C HIS A 680 -34.34 4.93 -4.21
N ALA A 681 -33.53 5.13 -5.26
CA ALA A 681 -32.60 6.26 -5.31
C ALA A 681 -33.31 7.61 -5.40
N GLU A 682 -34.58 7.62 -5.86
CA GLU A 682 -35.39 8.81 -6.10
C GLU A 682 -36.41 9.12 -4.98
N GLY A 683 -36.50 8.27 -3.94
CA GLY A 683 -37.20 8.61 -2.69
C GLY A 683 -38.71 8.42 -2.66
N GLU A 684 -39.30 7.58 -3.53
CA GLU A 684 -40.74 7.27 -3.48
C GLU A 684 -41.06 6.05 -2.57
N ALA A 685 -42.25 6.05 -1.94
CA ALA A 685 -42.72 5.01 -1.02
C ALA A 685 -43.85 4.17 -1.63
N TYR A 686 -43.77 2.83 -1.54
CA TYR A 686 -44.84 1.92 -1.98
C TYR A 686 -44.99 0.63 -1.15
N GLU A 687 -46.22 0.09 -1.16
CA GLU A 687 -46.78 -0.99 -0.32
C GLU A 687 -46.28 -2.43 -0.62
N GLN A 688 -46.23 -3.22 0.45
CA GLN A 688 -45.77 -4.61 0.52
C GLN A 688 -46.72 -5.61 -0.16
N GLN A 689 -46.15 -6.55 -0.92
CA GLN A 689 -46.83 -7.81 -1.26
C GLN A 689 -45.87 -8.97 -1.04
N ASP A 690 -46.18 -9.76 -0.01
CA ASP A 690 -45.43 -10.93 0.41
C ASP A 690 -45.73 -12.13 -0.47
N ASP A 691 -44.69 -12.78 -0.96
CA ASP A 691 -44.73 -14.21 -1.27
C ASP A 691 -43.29 -14.72 -1.28
N TYR A 692 -42.91 -15.49 -0.26
CA TYR A 692 -41.93 -16.60 -0.23
C TYR A 692 -41.63 -16.92 1.24
N GLN A 693 -41.13 -18.14 1.51
CA GLN A 693 -40.60 -18.61 2.82
C GLN A 693 -41.59 -19.40 3.70
N ILE A 694 -41.97 -20.63 3.32
CA ILE A 694 -42.46 -21.62 4.31
C ILE A 694 -41.60 -22.89 4.25
N PHE A 695 -41.13 -23.27 3.06
CA PHE A 695 -40.38 -24.49 2.83
C PHE A 695 -39.01 -24.51 3.52
N ASP A 696 -38.28 -23.39 3.47
CA ASP A 696 -36.94 -23.28 4.08
C ASP A 696 -36.98 -23.37 5.62
N TYR A 697 -38.11 -23.03 6.24
CA TYR A 697 -38.29 -23.05 7.69
C TYR A 697 -38.44 -24.46 8.26
N ILE A 698 -39.06 -25.37 7.50
CA ILE A 698 -39.21 -26.77 7.90
C ILE A 698 -37.84 -27.45 7.91
N VAL A 699 -37.01 -27.19 6.89
CA VAL A 699 -35.68 -27.81 6.75
C VAL A 699 -34.74 -27.38 7.89
N LEU A 700 -34.80 -26.12 8.32
CA LEU A 700 -33.93 -25.60 9.38
C LEU A 700 -34.27 -26.21 10.76
N ILE A 701 -35.55 -26.40 11.06
CA ILE A 701 -36.00 -27.02 12.32
C ILE A 701 -35.57 -28.49 12.38
N PHE A 702 -35.74 -29.23 11.28
CA PHE A 702 -35.36 -30.64 11.22
C PHE A 702 -33.84 -30.85 11.34
N THR A 703 -33.04 -29.96 10.73
CA THR A 703 -31.58 -30.05 10.81
C THR A 703 -31.07 -29.72 12.21
N LEU A 704 -31.61 -28.70 12.87
CA LEU A 704 -31.25 -28.36 14.25
C LEU A 704 -31.60 -29.50 15.24
N ALA A 705 -32.79 -30.08 15.08
CA ALA A 705 -33.24 -31.21 15.90
C ALA A 705 -32.34 -32.45 15.72
N PHE A 706 -31.87 -32.71 14.48
CA PHE A 706 -30.96 -33.79 14.18
C PHE A 706 -29.59 -33.62 14.87
N PHE A 707 -29.00 -32.43 14.82
CA PHE A 707 -27.70 -32.17 15.45
C PHE A 707 -27.77 -32.21 16.98
N LEU A 708 -28.85 -31.69 17.59
CA LEU A 708 -29.08 -31.81 19.03
C LEU A 708 -29.23 -33.27 19.47
N TYR A 709 -29.96 -34.08 18.69
CA TYR A 709 -30.12 -35.50 18.96
C TYR A 709 -28.78 -36.26 18.88
N VAL A 710 -27.97 -36.00 17.85
CA VAL A 710 -26.65 -36.64 17.67
C VAL A 710 -25.67 -36.20 18.77
N GLY A 711 -25.65 -34.92 19.15
CA GLY A 711 -24.84 -34.41 20.25
C GLY A 711 -25.19 -35.08 21.58
N PHE A 712 -26.49 -35.21 21.87
CA PHE A 712 -26.97 -35.88 23.08
C PHE A 712 -26.61 -37.38 23.10
N GLN A 713 -26.70 -38.06 21.96
CA GLN A 713 -26.25 -39.46 21.81
C GLN A 713 -24.75 -39.62 22.06
N ASN A 714 -23.92 -38.70 21.56
CA ASN A 714 -22.46 -38.74 21.77
C ASN A 714 -22.06 -38.49 23.23
N LEU A 715 -22.68 -37.52 23.90
CA LEU A 715 -22.50 -37.28 25.34
C LEU A 715 -22.87 -38.52 26.15
N ARG A 716 -24.02 -39.14 25.85
CA ARG A 716 -24.47 -40.36 26.54
C ARG A 716 -23.52 -41.54 26.33
N ARG A 717 -22.88 -41.66 25.17
CA ARG A 717 -21.84 -42.67 24.88
C ARG A 717 -20.56 -42.41 25.67
N GLN A 718 -20.15 -41.15 25.83
CA GLN A 718 -18.98 -40.79 26.63
C GLN A 718 -19.18 -41.07 28.13
N PHE A 719 -20.36 -40.75 28.68
CA PHE A 719 -20.68 -41.07 30.09
C PHE A 719 -20.67 -42.58 30.37
N ARG A 720 -21.11 -43.41 29.42
CA ARG A 720 -21.02 -44.89 29.54
C ARG A 720 -19.58 -45.40 29.58
N ARG A 721 -18.66 -44.79 28.81
CA ARG A 721 -17.22 -45.15 28.81
C ARG A 721 -16.52 -44.79 30.12
N VAL A 722 -16.97 -43.73 30.79
CA VAL A 722 -16.46 -43.33 32.13
C VAL A 722 -16.96 -44.31 33.20
N GLY A 723 -18.24 -44.69 33.18
CA GLY A 723 -18.79 -45.66 34.14
C GLY A 723 -18.15 -47.05 34.08
N GLN A 724 -17.68 -47.50 32.91
CA GLN A 724 -16.98 -48.78 32.77
C GLN A 724 -15.52 -48.75 33.24
N ARG A 725 -14.86 -47.58 33.28
CA ARG A 725 -13.49 -47.43 33.79
C ARG A 725 -13.40 -47.26 35.31
N VAL A 726 -14.49 -46.84 35.97
CA VAL A 726 -14.54 -46.68 37.44
C VAL A 726 -14.73 -48.03 38.16
N ASN A 727 -15.32 -49.04 37.52
CA ASN A 727 -15.49 -50.39 38.09
C ASN A 727 -14.29 -51.34 37.87
N ALA A 728 -13.31 -50.95 37.04
CA ALA A 728 -12.06 -51.69 36.84
C ALA A 728 -10.93 -50.99 37.60
N GLY A 729 -10.81 -51.28 38.89
CA GLY A 729 -9.84 -50.65 39.76
C GLY A 729 -8.38 -51.09 39.54
N HIS A 730 -7.49 -50.11 39.74
CA HIS A 730 -6.16 -50.18 40.37
C HIS A 730 -4.96 -50.70 39.56
N ALA A 731 -4.24 -49.77 38.90
CA ALA A 731 -2.79 -49.59 39.05
C ALA A 731 -2.35 -48.25 38.41
N ASP A 732 -1.38 -47.61 39.07
CA ASP A 732 -0.59 -46.43 38.65
C ASP A 732 -1.21 -45.03 38.78
N GLY A 733 -0.70 -44.31 39.77
CA GLY A 733 -0.87 -42.88 39.96
C GLY A 733 0.06 -42.06 39.05
N ALA A 734 -0.29 -40.78 38.96
CA ALA A 734 0.37 -39.71 38.21
C ALA A 734 0.10 -39.69 36.69
N ASN A 735 -1.11 -39.27 36.32
CA ASN A 735 -1.37 -38.23 35.30
C ASN A 735 -2.88 -38.06 35.14
N ALA A 736 -3.44 -37.00 35.74
CA ALA A 736 -4.82 -36.60 35.47
C ALA A 736 -4.90 -35.98 34.06
N PRO A 737 -5.65 -36.55 33.10
CA PRO A 737 -5.85 -35.89 31.81
C PRO A 737 -6.77 -34.69 32.01
N ARG A 738 -6.25 -33.49 31.71
CA ARG A 738 -7.03 -32.26 31.60
C ARG A 738 -8.09 -32.46 30.51
N PHE A 739 -9.35 -32.21 30.85
CA PHE A 739 -10.44 -32.07 29.89
C PHE A 739 -10.12 -30.91 28.95
N GLN A 740 -9.75 -31.19 27.70
CA GLN A 740 -9.84 -30.21 26.62
C GLN A 740 -11.20 -30.40 25.94
N VAL A 741 -12.12 -29.48 26.23
CA VAL A 741 -13.29 -29.27 25.39
C VAL A 741 -12.83 -28.33 24.29
N GLU A 742 -12.51 -28.88 23.11
CA GLU A 742 -12.34 -28.08 21.90
C GLU A 742 -13.70 -27.54 21.48
N PHE A 743 -14.08 -26.40 22.06
CA PHE A 743 -15.03 -25.50 21.43
C PHE A 743 -14.31 -24.82 20.28
N PHE A 744 -14.53 -25.31 19.07
CA PHE A 744 -14.22 -24.58 17.84
C PHE A 744 -15.14 -23.36 17.75
N PHE A 745 -14.72 -22.26 18.36
CA PHE A 745 -15.15 -20.91 18.00
C PHE A 745 -13.91 -20.19 17.47
N ALA A 746 -13.76 -20.21 16.15
CA ALA A 746 -12.97 -19.23 15.43
C ALA A 746 -13.95 -18.17 14.92
N ILE A 747 -13.92 -17.00 15.55
CA ILE A 747 -14.43 -15.73 15.01
C ILE A 747 -13.21 -14.83 14.86
#